data_AF-A0AAN6FIJ4-F1
#
_entry.id   AF-A0AAN6FIJ4-F1
#
_cell.length_a   1.000
_cell.length_b   1.000
_cell.length_c   1.000
_cell.angle_alpha   90.00
_cell.angle_beta   90.00
_cell.angle_gamma   90.00
#
_symmetry.space_group_name_H-M   'P 1'
#
loop_
_entity.id
_entity.type
_entity.pdbx_description
1 polymer ?
#
loop_
_entity_poly.entity_id
_entity_poly.type
_entity_poly.pdbx_seq_one_letter_code
_entity_poly.pdbx_strand_id
1 'polypeptide(L)'
;MDIFVRNIPAHSTNKQLERLLEGPLKECGVTDYDVDNWKGKPQAKVTVLNAAAGQRFLQTYGVARGAPSYAHGLKPLRWDGVFVQCSQDRNGPSAFALKSLAYSAAQKAASVPGKASTHQMEGGGRVTRFSISELQCGVWDYDAKGNLAFMTHYRNTNTGSVIFGHKQAIVLLGPTTSDHIRVDLDYYGSEHIVLGSRRDDATITIGLGAVAPKIYKVHGEDVLSAQLTRLVISSAAAQSKDVMKLRLIGIDNEHERIAGVCFVYRMTLADPAMLGTVSSLMKHTPKMPPVMHISTSLAVPTESWRRSKMRLDYELTDVNRLGGKSFSIRFQLDRIVRNGMIPPTRLLELLPTVDRIHAKYGADATLTALASFSRQMPVAGPDTDANELSKEALERLLEDFVVAYDPHAPANPYELTKRHAHINLVHKIFVTPTGTYLEGPDPEPTNRVLRKYSRQADHFVRVLFRDEDGSSVHYDTRASQEIIYHTRFKGVLDATINIAGQAFAFLGFSHSSLRSQSCWFMAPLFDTQKGSLLYAPQVIKELGDFTHIRTPAKCAARIGQCFTDTTASVTLQSGENDSLSVVARNGRDFSDGVGTISRRLLEDVWRVYGQKQQLKPTALQIRFQGAKGMVSLDSRLQGRRLLLRSNMMKFGGSESQVLEICGAAFRPLPMVLNRQFIKILEDLGVHTDVFLQLQNEQVDELRCMLTSARNTASLLDTLEMTKATRLSSLINDLHDIGLDYHTDYFLYGVVEMAVISRLRDIKYRGRIDVSEGVTLYGIMDETGYLKQGQVYVVTERGPDEGRHEILRNTVIVTRSPAMHPGDIQVVNAVDVPENSPLKKLSNVVVFSQHGDRDLPSMLSGGDLDGDLYNIIWDKRLRPKLVATPADYPKVSPVELDRAVTAKDMSDFFVTFMETDQLGMICSRHMQLVDQEPDGTFSVGCIKLAGMASTAVDYSKTGIPINIREAPRYDPRRPDFMAPSPRVVVSEKGYLDLEEDDNQDDEAFEGIDTEQKPWRYYRSDKALGHLYRAIDEHHFLATMQDQHRALPLRSGDPSSMLPTLFKYIQKCASTYGVNHTHALPLAKDIRDSYDESLLDIMYNYCPTLHTHLSEQEVFSGTILGGQGGAQGKSLRELSKTMRERFEAVTEYAVLRITRGDQATAQGVTMIEEEQYEGYDDREIEGLPRAIACLEVAVRERGWLDRRAGELRSFGYVAAGVCLRELRRYMITTFGRNTL
;
A
#
# COMPACT_ATOMS: atom_id res chain seq x y z
N MET A 1 12.40 36.97 -16.92
CA MET A 1 13.78 37.49 -16.84
C MET A 1 14.42 36.94 -15.58
N ASP A 2 15.71 36.59 -15.61
CA ASP A 2 16.45 36.16 -14.42
C ASP A 2 17.28 37.30 -13.84
N ILE A 3 17.15 37.48 -12.52
CA ILE A 3 17.91 38.41 -11.70
C ILE A 3 18.84 37.57 -10.84
N PHE A 4 20.13 37.82 -10.98
CA PHE A 4 21.17 37.19 -10.19
C PHE A 4 21.47 38.02 -8.94
N VAL A 5 21.30 37.41 -7.77
CA VAL A 5 21.45 38.04 -6.45
C VAL A 5 22.74 37.52 -5.81
N ARG A 6 23.59 38.42 -5.31
CA ARG A 6 24.88 38.13 -4.67
C ARG A 6 25.00 38.88 -3.34
N ASN A 7 25.96 38.46 -2.51
CA ASN A 7 26.21 38.99 -1.16
C ASN A 7 25.06 38.74 -0.18
N ILE A 8 24.41 37.59 -0.31
CA ILE A 8 23.49 37.06 0.70
C ILE A 8 24.24 36.06 1.58
N PRO A 9 23.84 35.83 2.84
CA PRO A 9 24.44 34.78 3.66
C PRO A 9 24.31 33.41 2.98
N ALA A 10 25.34 32.58 3.05
CA ALA A 10 25.35 31.27 2.38
C ALA A 10 24.30 30.28 2.94
N HIS A 11 23.78 30.55 4.13
CA HIS A 11 22.72 29.82 4.84
C HIS A 11 21.36 30.52 4.79
N SER A 12 21.22 31.60 4.00
CA SER A 12 19.92 32.26 3.82
C SER A 12 18.89 31.28 3.26
N THR A 13 17.64 31.43 3.69
CA THR A 13 16.53 30.61 3.19
C THR A 13 15.85 31.28 2.00
N ASN A 14 15.06 30.54 1.21
CA ASN A 14 14.28 31.15 0.13
C ASN A 14 13.27 32.14 0.71
N LYS A 15 12.57 31.77 1.79
CA LYS A 15 11.58 32.65 2.43
C LYS A 15 12.17 33.95 2.96
N GLN A 16 13.33 33.89 3.62
CA GLN A 16 14.00 35.11 4.08
C GLN A 16 14.36 36.02 2.90
N LEU A 17 14.82 35.43 1.79
CA LEU A 17 15.15 36.19 0.58
C LEU A 17 13.90 36.74 -0.12
N GLU A 18 12.80 35.99 -0.13
CA GLU A 18 11.50 36.44 -0.59
C GLU A 18 11.02 37.65 0.22
N ARG A 19 11.09 37.61 1.56
CA ARG A 19 10.72 38.74 2.44
C ARG A 19 11.55 39.99 2.18
N LEU A 20 12.87 39.85 1.97
CA LEU A 20 13.73 40.98 1.62
C LEU A 20 13.29 41.63 0.30
N LEU A 21 12.97 40.81 -0.70
CA LEU A 21 12.74 41.26 -2.06
C LEU A 21 11.28 41.62 -2.35
N GLU A 22 10.32 41.17 -1.56
CA GLU A 22 8.88 41.33 -1.79
C GLU A 22 8.48 42.80 -1.98
N GLY A 23 8.81 43.67 -1.03
CA GLY A 23 8.54 45.11 -1.12
C GLY A 23 9.18 45.75 -2.36
N PRO A 24 10.51 45.64 -2.54
CA PRO A 24 11.22 46.15 -3.72
C PRO A 24 10.69 45.65 -5.07
N LEU A 25 10.33 44.36 -5.18
CA LEU A 25 9.77 43.77 -6.39
C LEU A 25 8.36 44.32 -6.67
N LYS A 26 7.52 44.42 -5.62
CA LYS A 26 6.16 44.95 -5.71
C LYS A 26 6.16 46.43 -6.12
N GLU A 27 7.06 47.25 -5.57
CA GLU A 27 7.26 48.67 -5.98
C GLU A 27 7.54 48.79 -7.49
N CYS A 28 8.24 47.83 -8.08
CA CYS A 28 8.60 47.84 -9.50
C CYS A 28 7.52 47.22 -10.42
N GLY A 29 6.42 46.75 -9.84
CA GLY A 29 5.32 46.07 -10.54
C GLY A 29 5.62 44.61 -10.88
N VAL A 30 6.48 43.93 -10.10
CA VAL A 30 6.66 42.47 -10.16
C VAL A 30 5.74 41.83 -9.14
N THR A 31 4.71 41.10 -9.60
CA THR A 31 3.75 40.37 -8.75
C THR A 31 4.08 38.89 -8.64
N ASP A 32 4.64 38.31 -9.71
CA ASP A 32 4.92 36.89 -9.83
C ASP A 32 6.41 36.69 -10.05
N TYR A 33 7.06 36.11 -9.04
CA TYR A 33 8.47 35.81 -9.05
C TYR A 33 8.78 34.50 -8.31
N ASP A 34 9.92 33.93 -8.67
CA ASP A 34 10.41 32.64 -8.19
C ASP A 34 11.82 32.84 -7.63
N VAL A 35 12.02 32.57 -6.35
CA VAL A 35 13.36 32.60 -5.74
C VAL A 35 13.98 31.20 -5.76
N ASP A 36 15.26 31.12 -6.13
CA ASP A 36 16.06 29.90 -6.17
C ASP A 36 17.42 30.17 -5.53
N ASN A 37 17.49 29.96 -4.22
CA ASN A 37 18.72 30.10 -3.46
C ASN A 37 19.63 28.88 -3.61
N TRP A 38 20.91 29.12 -3.89
CA TRP A 38 21.90 28.05 -4.07
C TRP A 38 22.53 27.70 -2.73
N LYS A 39 21.97 26.71 -2.04
CA LYS A 39 22.42 26.24 -0.71
C LYS A 39 23.96 26.15 -0.63
N GLY A 40 24.53 26.81 0.38
CA GLY A 40 25.98 26.85 0.62
C GLY A 40 26.76 27.85 -0.23
N LYS A 41 26.09 28.68 -1.04
CA LYS A 41 26.69 29.78 -1.82
C LYS A 41 26.04 31.11 -1.45
N PRO A 42 26.80 32.23 -1.42
CA PRO A 42 26.26 33.55 -1.12
C PRO A 42 25.55 34.18 -2.35
N GLN A 43 24.78 33.37 -3.08
CA GLN A 43 24.21 33.70 -4.38
C GLN A 43 22.85 33.02 -4.56
N ALA A 44 21.92 33.74 -5.16
CA ALA A 44 20.60 33.23 -5.50
C ALA A 44 20.18 33.74 -6.89
N LYS A 45 19.12 33.13 -7.41
CA LYS A 45 18.50 33.52 -8.66
C LYS A 45 17.03 33.82 -8.43
N VAL A 46 16.56 34.93 -8.99
CA VAL A 46 15.16 35.34 -8.94
C VAL A 46 14.64 35.39 -10.37
N THR A 47 13.69 34.52 -10.68
CA THR A 47 13.03 34.50 -11.99
C THR A 47 11.74 35.30 -11.90
N VAL A 48 11.57 36.30 -12.78
CA VAL A 48 10.36 37.14 -12.85
C VAL A 48 9.65 36.95 -14.19
N LEU A 49 8.31 36.97 -14.18
CA LEU A 49 7.53 36.75 -15.39
C LEU A 49 7.55 37.98 -16.31
N ASN A 50 7.35 39.18 -15.76
CA ASN A 50 7.35 40.44 -16.51
C ASN A 50 8.76 41.02 -16.64
N ALA A 51 9.35 40.91 -17.84
CA ALA A 51 10.70 41.40 -18.10
C ALA A 51 10.84 42.92 -17.97
N ALA A 52 9.83 43.71 -18.35
CA ALA A 52 9.86 45.17 -18.22
C ALA A 52 9.84 45.60 -16.74
N ALA A 53 9.04 44.92 -15.91
CA ALA A 53 9.05 45.14 -14.46
C ALA A 53 10.38 44.75 -13.82
N GLY A 54 10.97 43.63 -14.27
CA GLY A 54 12.32 43.24 -13.87
C GLY A 54 13.39 44.25 -14.26
N GLN A 55 13.31 44.86 -15.44
CA GLN A 55 14.25 45.92 -15.86
C GLN A 55 14.12 47.18 -14.97
N ARG A 56 12.90 47.59 -14.61
CA ARG A 56 12.68 48.68 -13.65
C ARG A 56 13.29 48.37 -12.28
N PHE A 57 13.16 47.12 -11.82
CA PHE A 57 13.81 46.66 -10.59
C PHE A 57 15.33 46.79 -10.69
N LEU A 58 15.95 46.34 -11.78
CA LEU A 58 17.40 46.45 -11.96
C LEU A 58 17.89 47.90 -12.13
N GLN A 59 17.09 48.79 -12.70
CA GLN A 59 17.42 50.22 -12.77
C GLN A 59 17.43 50.88 -11.37
N THR A 60 16.57 50.41 -10.47
CA THR A 60 16.40 51.01 -9.13
C THR A 60 17.30 50.37 -8.08
N TYR A 61 17.38 49.04 -8.05
CA TYR A 61 18.07 48.26 -7.02
C TYR A 61 19.28 47.48 -7.56
N GLY A 62 19.46 47.43 -8.88
CA GLY A 62 20.52 46.64 -9.51
C GLY A 62 21.87 47.36 -9.56
N VAL A 63 22.93 46.57 -9.76
CA VAL A 63 24.31 47.02 -9.97
C VAL A 63 24.87 46.43 -11.26
N ALA A 64 25.89 47.09 -11.81
CA ALA A 64 26.62 46.57 -12.96
C ALA A 64 27.25 45.19 -12.65
N ARG A 65 27.35 44.34 -13.67
CA ARG A 65 28.02 43.03 -13.51
C ARG A 65 29.50 43.24 -13.18
N GLY A 66 29.99 42.47 -12.21
CA GLY A 66 31.38 42.60 -11.74
C GLY A 66 31.65 43.82 -10.87
N ALA A 67 30.61 44.55 -10.45
CA ALA A 67 30.78 45.66 -9.51
C ALA A 67 31.42 45.18 -8.19
N PRO A 68 32.25 46.03 -7.54
CA PRO A 68 32.88 45.72 -6.24
C PRO A 68 31.83 45.36 -5.18
N SER A 69 32.19 44.58 -4.17
CA SER A 69 31.25 44.09 -3.14
C SER A 69 30.49 45.20 -2.37
N TYR A 70 31.04 46.41 -2.31
CA TYR A 70 30.41 47.58 -1.68
C TYR A 70 29.44 48.35 -2.57
N ALA A 71 29.35 48.02 -3.86
CA ALA A 71 28.46 48.71 -4.80
C ALA A 71 26.99 48.38 -4.53
N HIS A 72 26.13 49.38 -4.64
CA HIS A 72 24.68 49.28 -4.47
C HIS A 72 23.92 50.00 -5.59
N GLY A 73 22.65 49.64 -5.80
CA GLY A 73 21.75 50.37 -6.71
C GLY A 73 21.40 51.77 -6.21
N LEU A 74 20.53 52.48 -6.94
CA LEU A 74 20.02 53.80 -6.54
C LEU A 74 19.32 53.75 -5.18
N LYS A 75 18.54 52.68 -4.94
CA LYS A 75 18.04 52.31 -3.61
C LYS A 75 18.82 51.09 -3.10
N PRO A 76 19.49 51.19 -1.94
CA PRO A 76 20.27 50.07 -1.41
C PRO A 76 19.39 48.97 -0.81
N LEU A 77 19.70 47.70 -1.11
CA LEU A 77 19.19 46.53 -0.38
C LEU A 77 20.27 46.06 0.60
N ARG A 78 19.90 45.79 1.85
CA ARG A 78 20.83 45.37 2.90
C ARG A 78 20.40 44.07 3.54
N TRP A 79 21.38 43.22 3.83
CA TRP A 79 21.23 42.02 4.65
C TRP A 79 22.39 41.98 5.64
N ASP A 80 22.09 41.98 6.94
CA ASP A 80 23.10 41.99 8.02
C ASP A 80 24.20 43.05 7.83
N GLY A 81 23.82 44.24 7.36
CA GLY A 81 24.74 45.36 7.13
C GLY A 81 25.53 45.32 5.82
N VAL A 82 25.44 44.24 5.04
CA VAL A 82 26.09 44.10 3.72
C VAL A 82 25.11 44.47 2.59
N PHE A 83 25.61 45.12 1.54
CA PHE A 83 24.80 45.44 0.36
C PHE A 83 24.56 44.20 -0.50
N VAL A 84 23.28 43.89 -0.69
CA VAL A 84 22.82 42.82 -1.59
C VAL A 84 22.91 43.32 -3.03
N GLN A 85 23.55 42.53 -3.89
CA GLN A 85 23.81 42.91 -5.28
C GLN A 85 22.89 42.17 -6.24
N CYS A 86 22.00 42.91 -6.89
CA CYS A 86 21.14 42.38 -7.94
C CYS A 86 21.70 42.76 -9.32
N SER A 87 21.75 41.81 -10.26
CA SER A 87 22.19 42.06 -11.64
C SER A 87 21.45 41.14 -12.59
N GLN A 88 21.34 41.49 -13.87
CA GLN A 88 20.71 40.59 -14.85
C GLN A 88 21.55 39.31 -15.01
N ASP A 89 20.92 38.14 -15.11
CA ASP A 89 21.61 36.86 -15.35
C ASP A 89 22.08 36.69 -16.82
N ARG A 90 23.13 35.88 -17.05
CA ARG A 90 23.75 35.66 -18.37
C ARG A 90 22.93 34.75 -19.28
N ASN A 91 22.31 33.72 -18.74
CA ASN A 91 21.75 32.63 -19.52
C ASN A 91 20.24 32.78 -19.74
N GLY A 92 19.61 33.75 -19.06
CA GLY A 92 18.16 33.92 -19.06
C GLY A 92 17.44 32.77 -18.35
N PRO A 93 16.13 32.93 -18.08
CA PRO A 93 15.33 31.88 -17.44
C PRO A 93 15.19 30.65 -18.32
N SER A 94 15.19 29.46 -17.72
CA SER A 94 14.78 28.24 -18.44
C SER A 94 13.32 28.35 -18.87
N ALA A 95 12.96 27.73 -19.99
CA ALA A 95 11.58 27.69 -20.46
C ALA A 95 10.63 27.10 -19.40
N PHE A 96 11.06 26.04 -18.70
CA PHE A 96 10.29 25.41 -17.62
C PHE A 96 10.16 26.31 -16.40
N ALA A 97 11.16 27.13 -16.09
CA ALA A 97 11.04 28.13 -15.03
C ALA A 97 9.94 29.16 -15.33
N LEU A 98 9.89 29.65 -16.57
CA LEU A 98 8.82 30.55 -17.00
C LEU A 98 7.45 29.86 -17.02
N LYS A 99 7.35 28.63 -17.55
CA LYS A 99 6.10 27.86 -17.57
C LYS A 99 5.58 27.58 -16.16
N SER A 100 6.48 27.23 -15.24
CA SER A 100 6.12 26.97 -13.84
C SER A 100 5.64 28.23 -13.14
N LEU A 101 6.35 29.34 -13.30
CA LEU A 101 5.95 30.62 -12.73
C LEU A 101 4.60 31.11 -13.30
N ALA A 102 4.39 30.97 -14.61
CA ALA A 102 3.12 31.29 -15.26
C ALA A 102 1.98 30.38 -14.76
N TYR A 103 2.26 29.09 -14.55
CA TYR A 103 1.29 28.15 -13.99
C TYR A 103 0.88 28.52 -12.57
N SER A 104 1.85 28.81 -11.69
CA SER A 104 1.57 29.28 -10.33
C SER A 104 0.80 30.62 -10.31
N ALA A 105 1.15 31.56 -11.19
CA ALA A 105 0.41 32.82 -11.33
C ALA A 105 -1.06 32.58 -11.77
N ALA A 106 -1.29 31.66 -12.72
CA ALA A 106 -2.63 31.30 -13.16
C ALA A 106 -3.45 30.62 -12.05
N GLN A 107 -2.84 29.73 -11.25
CA GLN A 107 -3.50 29.11 -10.11
C GLN A 107 -3.90 30.16 -9.05
N LYS A 108 -3.01 31.11 -8.73
CA LYS A 108 -3.33 32.23 -7.82
C LYS A 108 -4.46 33.12 -8.33
N ALA A 109 -4.54 33.33 -9.65
CA ALA A 109 -5.64 34.09 -10.25
C ALA A 109 -6.97 33.34 -10.24
N ALA A 110 -6.95 32.02 -10.44
CA ALA A 110 -8.14 31.17 -10.47
C ALA A 110 -8.76 30.92 -9.08
N SER A 111 -7.96 30.95 -8.01
CA SER A 111 -8.45 30.79 -6.62
C SER A 111 -9.22 32.00 -6.08
N VAL A 112 -9.33 33.09 -6.85
CA VAL A 112 -10.13 34.29 -6.53
C VAL A 112 -11.41 34.28 -7.38
N PRO A 113 -12.40 33.44 -7.03
CA PRO A 113 -13.61 34.01 -6.40
C PRO A 113 -14.29 33.05 -5.38
N GLY A 114 -14.46 33.50 -4.14
CA GLY A 114 -15.48 32.94 -3.22
C GLY A 114 -15.00 32.09 -2.03
N LYS A 115 -13.76 31.59 -2.02
CA LYS A 115 -13.10 31.08 -0.81
C LYS A 115 -11.89 31.94 -0.52
N ALA A 116 -12.12 33.10 0.08
CA ALA A 116 -11.06 33.71 0.87
C ALA A 116 -10.71 32.66 1.95
N SER A 117 -9.60 31.96 1.78
CA SER A 117 -8.98 31.34 2.94
C SER A 117 -8.79 32.48 3.93
N THR A 118 -9.35 32.30 5.12
CA THR A 118 -9.25 33.27 6.21
C THR A 118 -7.83 33.30 6.78
N HIS A 119 -6.80 33.19 5.93
CA HIS A 119 -5.45 33.60 6.25
C HIS A 119 -5.40 35.11 6.12
N GLN A 120 -6.00 35.78 7.10
CA GLN A 120 -5.52 37.10 7.48
C GLN A 120 -4.00 36.97 7.67
N MET A 121 -3.24 37.67 6.83
CA MET A 121 -1.88 38.06 7.16
C MET A 121 -1.96 38.98 8.39
N GLU A 122 -2.14 38.40 9.57
CA GLU A 122 -1.86 39.09 10.83
C GLU A 122 -0.33 39.16 10.95
N GLY A 123 0.23 40.33 10.64
CA GLY A 123 1.66 40.65 10.74
C GLY A 123 2.21 40.71 12.16
N GLY A 124 1.80 39.80 13.05
CA GLY A 124 2.42 39.58 14.36
C GLY A 124 2.92 38.14 14.42
N GLY A 125 4.23 37.93 14.37
CA GLY A 125 4.82 36.58 14.39
C GLY A 125 4.32 35.78 15.61
N ARG A 126 3.49 34.75 15.36
CA ARG A 126 3.07 33.82 16.41
C ARG A 126 4.30 33.10 16.94
N VAL A 127 4.45 33.06 18.26
CA VAL A 127 5.53 32.30 18.89
C VAL A 127 5.23 30.81 18.72
N THR A 128 6.00 30.12 17.88
CA THR A 128 5.85 28.68 17.60
C THR A 128 6.90 27.84 18.31
N ARG A 129 8.00 28.45 18.77
CA ARG A 129 9.13 27.81 19.46
C ARG A 129 9.12 28.11 20.95
N PHE A 130 9.24 27.08 21.76
CA PHE A 130 9.22 27.15 23.22
C PHE A 130 10.41 26.39 23.81
N SER A 131 11.09 26.98 24.79
CA SER A 131 12.19 26.30 25.49
C SER A 131 11.66 25.25 26.45
N ILE A 132 12.30 24.08 26.47
CA ILE A 132 12.00 22.97 27.37
C ILE A 132 13.19 22.67 28.27
N SER A 133 12.93 22.34 29.52
CA SER A 133 13.96 21.94 30.50
C SER A 133 14.12 20.42 30.58
N GLU A 134 13.12 19.68 30.12
CA GLU A 134 13.07 18.22 30.27
C GLU A 134 12.19 17.60 29.18
N LEU A 135 12.61 16.45 28.67
CA LEU A 135 11.80 15.53 27.85
C LEU A 135 11.69 14.19 28.55
N GLN A 136 10.48 13.66 28.67
CA GLN A 136 10.18 12.36 29.24
C GLN A 136 9.42 11.51 28.21
N CYS A 137 9.67 10.20 28.21
CA CYS A 137 8.96 9.23 27.38
C CYS A 137 8.41 8.12 28.28
N GLY A 138 7.17 7.72 28.04
CA GLY A 138 6.45 6.80 28.91
C GLY A 138 5.09 6.39 28.38
N VAL A 139 4.18 6.07 29.31
CA VAL A 139 2.81 5.64 29.04
C VAL A 139 1.83 6.34 29.97
N TRP A 140 0.57 6.40 29.58
CA TRP A 140 -0.53 6.75 30.50
C TRP A 140 -0.88 5.55 31.38
N ASP A 141 -1.27 5.82 32.62
CA ASP A 141 -1.90 4.86 33.56
C ASP A 141 -2.72 5.69 34.58
N TYR A 142 -3.16 5.07 35.67
CA TYR A 142 -3.91 5.71 36.74
C TYR A 142 -3.23 5.54 38.09
N ASP A 143 -3.31 6.57 38.93
CA ASP A 143 -2.83 6.50 40.31
C ASP A 143 -3.78 5.65 41.20
N ALA A 144 -3.39 5.41 42.45
CA ALA A 144 -4.18 4.63 43.39
C ALA A 144 -5.58 5.22 43.71
N LYS A 145 -5.85 6.47 43.29
CA LYS A 145 -7.14 7.15 43.44
C LYS A 145 -7.94 7.17 42.12
N GLY A 146 -7.44 6.54 41.06
CA GLY A 146 -8.07 6.50 39.74
C GLY A 146 -7.86 7.76 38.90
N ASN A 147 -6.94 8.67 39.28
CA ASN A 147 -6.65 9.85 38.46
C ASN A 147 -5.61 9.52 37.39
N LEU A 148 -5.73 10.15 36.22
CA LEU A 148 -4.77 10.01 35.13
C LEU A 148 -3.34 10.38 35.58
N ALA A 149 -2.41 9.45 35.36
CA ALA A 149 -1.01 9.55 35.72
C ALA A 149 -0.13 9.29 34.49
N PHE A 150 0.94 10.06 34.36
CA PHE A 150 2.00 9.79 33.39
C PHE A 150 3.08 8.95 34.04
N MET A 151 3.27 7.73 33.55
CA MET A 151 4.32 6.81 34.01
C MET A 151 5.59 7.01 33.17
N THR A 152 6.60 7.64 33.75
CA THR A 152 7.86 7.94 33.04
C THR A 152 8.77 6.71 33.00
N HIS A 153 9.15 6.28 31.79
CA HIS A 153 10.10 5.18 31.57
C HIS A 153 11.47 5.67 31.10
N TYR A 154 11.55 6.88 30.56
CA TYR A 154 12.77 7.56 30.16
C TYR A 154 12.70 9.04 30.51
N ARG A 155 13.84 9.62 30.86
CA ARG A 155 13.98 11.02 31.24
C ARG A 155 15.27 11.59 30.67
N ASN A 156 15.15 12.72 29.98
CA ASN A 156 16.26 13.51 29.48
C ASN A 156 16.15 14.94 30.01
N THR A 157 17.15 15.37 30.79
CA THR A 157 17.18 16.70 31.41
C THR A 157 18.03 17.70 30.63
N ASN A 158 18.45 17.37 29.41
CA ASN A 158 19.15 18.32 28.56
C ASN A 158 18.19 19.42 28.13
N THR A 159 18.60 20.67 28.27
CA THR A 159 17.82 21.82 27.78
C THR A 159 17.63 21.73 26.27
N GLY A 160 16.44 22.11 25.81
CA GLY A 160 16.08 22.04 24.41
C GLY A 160 14.97 23.02 24.05
N SER A 161 14.34 22.79 22.90
CA SER A 161 13.15 23.53 22.49
C SER A 161 12.18 22.64 21.71
N VAL A 162 10.89 22.86 21.90
CA VAL A 162 9.81 22.30 21.08
C VAL A 162 9.28 23.36 20.13
N ILE A 163 8.92 22.95 18.92
CA ILE A 163 8.41 23.81 17.86
C ILE A 163 7.13 23.19 17.32
N PHE A 164 6.03 23.92 17.35
CA PHE A 164 4.73 23.46 16.86
C PHE A 164 4.48 23.99 15.45
N GLY A 165 4.34 23.07 14.50
CA GLY A 165 3.85 23.36 13.15
C GLY A 165 2.37 23.03 13.00
N HIS A 166 1.91 22.94 11.75
CA HIS A 166 0.55 22.57 11.36
C HIS A 166 0.32 21.05 11.33
N LYS A 167 1.36 20.27 11.04
CA LYS A 167 1.26 18.81 10.86
C LYS A 167 2.04 17.99 11.89
N GLN A 168 3.00 18.61 12.57
CA GLN A 168 3.89 17.92 13.51
C GLN A 168 4.45 18.91 14.54
N ALA A 169 4.96 18.38 15.66
CA ALA A 169 5.85 19.10 16.56
C ALA A 169 7.29 18.58 16.40
N ILE A 170 8.28 19.47 16.42
CA ILE A 170 9.69 19.11 16.38
C ILE A 170 10.33 19.46 17.72
N VAL A 171 10.92 18.47 18.38
CA VAL A 171 11.72 18.65 19.60
C VAL A 171 13.20 18.64 19.24
N LEU A 172 13.94 19.65 19.69
CA LEU A 172 15.40 19.75 19.55
C LEU A 172 16.02 19.66 20.94
N LEU A 173 16.89 18.68 21.17
CA LEU A 173 17.60 18.45 22.43
C LEU A 173 19.09 18.76 22.26
N GLY A 174 19.62 19.62 23.13
CA GLY A 174 21.01 20.09 23.08
C GLY A 174 21.18 21.46 22.39
N PRO A 175 22.39 22.04 22.43
CA PRO A 175 22.66 23.35 21.84
C PRO A 175 22.55 23.31 20.32
N THR A 176 21.88 24.30 19.71
CA THR A 176 21.79 24.40 18.23
C THR A 176 23.14 24.70 17.57
N THR A 177 24.13 25.15 18.34
CA THR A 177 25.50 25.44 17.88
C THR A 177 26.40 24.20 17.82
N SER A 178 25.91 23.03 18.23
CA SER A 178 26.63 21.76 18.21
C SER A 178 25.75 20.62 17.68
N ASP A 179 26.27 19.40 17.65
CA ASP A 179 25.45 18.21 17.41
C ASP A 179 24.26 18.20 18.37
N HIS A 180 23.05 18.06 17.83
CA HIS A 180 21.81 18.01 18.61
C HIS A 180 20.90 16.89 18.11
N ILE A 181 19.96 16.47 18.96
CA ILE A 181 18.98 15.43 18.62
C ILE A 181 17.68 16.10 18.24
N ARG A 182 17.10 15.66 17.13
CA ARG A 182 15.79 16.09 16.63
C ARG A 182 14.80 14.92 16.74
N VAL A 183 13.65 15.16 17.33
CA VAL A 183 12.53 14.20 17.45
C VAL A 183 11.30 14.79 16.78
N ASP A 184 10.80 14.14 15.75
CA ASP A 184 9.64 14.59 14.98
C ASP A 184 8.38 13.83 15.47
N LEU A 185 7.48 14.58 16.09
CA LEU A 185 6.21 14.12 16.67
C LEU A 185 5.07 14.46 15.70
N ASP A 186 4.66 13.50 14.85
CA ASP A 186 3.60 13.69 13.87
C ASP A 186 2.21 13.76 14.54
N TYR A 187 1.39 14.73 14.16
CA TYR A 187 0.01 14.84 14.66
C TYR A 187 -0.91 13.80 14.01
N TYR A 188 -0.56 13.32 12.83
CA TYR A 188 -1.33 12.28 12.17
C TYR A 188 -1.24 10.97 12.97
N GLY A 189 -2.39 10.47 13.45
CA GLY A 189 -2.46 9.30 14.33
C GLY A 189 -2.20 9.60 15.81
N SER A 190 -1.91 10.86 16.18
CA SER A 190 -1.86 11.25 17.60
C SER A 190 -3.26 11.23 18.21
N GLU A 191 -3.38 10.66 19.41
CA GLU A 191 -4.66 10.52 20.13
C GLU A 191 -5.07 11.85 20.77
N HIS A 192 -4.14 12.49 21.49
CA HIS A 192 -4.42 13.70 22.26
C HIS A 192 -3.17 14.50 22.59
N ILE A 193 -3.38 15.80 22.82
CA ILE A 193 -2.43 16.69 23.46
C ILE A 193 -2.98 17.11 24.82
N VAL A 194 -2.30 16.74 25.90
CA VAL A 194 -2.67 17.11 27.28
C VAL A 194 -1.76 18.24 27.75
N LEU A 195 -2.37 19.37 28.08
CA LEU A 195 -1.74 20.51 28.71
C LEU A 195 -1.99 20.47 30.22
N GLY A 196 -0.96 20.75 31.01
CA GLY A 196 -1.11 20.88 32.45
C GLY A 196 -2.10 21.99 32.83
N SER A 197 -2.79 21.79 33.96
CA SER A 197 -3.88 22.69 34.41
C SER A 197 -3.45 23.68 35.49
N ARG A 198 -2.24 23.54 36.06
CA ARG A 198 -1.72 24.38 37.15
C ARG A 198 -0.44 25.11 36.73
N ARG A 199 -0.14 26.26 37.35
CA ARG A 199 1.08 27.05 37.06
C ARG A 199 2.37 26.29 37.39
N ASP A 200 2.29 25.39 38.36
CA ASP A 200 3.33 24.48 38.85
C ASP A 200 3.47 23.20 38.00
N ASP A 201 2.57 22.97 37.04
CA ASP A 201 2.60 21.85 36.08
C ASP A 201 2.61 22.38 34.63
N ALA A 202 3.67 23.10 34.27
CA ALA A 202 3.83 23.65 32.92
C ALA A 202 4.32 22.59 31.92
N THR A 203 3.51 21.56 31.73
CA THR A 203 3.85 20.41 30.89
C THR A 203 2.94 20.29 29.67
N ILE A 204 3.52 19.78 28.59
CA ILE A 204 2.85 19.46 27.33
C ILE A 204 3.08 17.97 27.08
N THR A 205 2.02 17.19 26.97
CA THR A 205 2.11 15.75 26.73
C THR A 205 1.41 15.39 25.43
N ILE A 206 2.11 14.70 24.54
CA ILE A 206 1.57 14.25 23.24
C ILE A 206 1.52 12.72 23.25
N GLY A 207 0.33 12.15 23.03
CA GLY A 207 0.14 10.71 22.83
C GLY A 207 0.11 10.37 21.34
N LEU A 208 1.09 9.61 20.85
CA LEU A 208 1.30 9.34 19.41
C LEU A 208 0.52 8.12 18.86
N GLY A 209 -0.48 7.60 19.58
CA GLY A 209 -1.35 6.52 19.07
C GLY A 209 -0.60 5.25 18.62
N ALA A 210 0.47 4.89 19.34
CA ALA A 210 1.31 3.73 19.07
C ALA A 210 2.14 3.75 17.78
N VAL A 211 2.48 4.95 17.29
CA VAL A 211 3.52 5.17 16.27
C VAL A 211 4.73 5.85 16.91
N ALA A 212 5.91 5.25 16.79
CA ALA A 212 7.14 5.85 17.32
C ALA A 212 7.58 7.06 16.47
N PRO A 213 8.16 8.10 17.08
CA PRO A 213 8.58 9.28 16.34
C PRO A 213 9.84 9.06 15.51
N LYS A 214 10.03 9.90 14.50
CA LYS A 214 11.23 9.90 13.67
C LYS A 214 12.35 10.67 14.40
N ILE A 215 13.48 10.00 14.70
CA ILE A 215 14.58 10.55 15.50
C ILE A 215 15.83 10.74 14.65
N TYR A 216 16.47 11.90 14.74
CA TYR A 216 17.66 12.27 13.96
C TYR A 216 18.75 12.86 14.85
N LYS A 217 20.00 12.56 14.53
CA LYS A 217 21.15 13.37 14.91
C LYS A 217 21.37 14.44 13.84
N VAL A 218 21.42 15.70 14.23
CA VAL A 218 21.73 16.82 13.34
C VAL A 218 23.11 17.32 13.72
N HIS A 219 24.02 17.40 12.75
CA HIS A 219 25.37 17.86 13.01
C HIS A 219 25.40 19.39 13.19
N GLY A 220 26.09 19.86 14.22
CA GLY A 220 26.29 21.29 14.46
C GLY A 220 27.15 21.93 13.36
N GLU A 221 26.85 23.17 12.98
CA GLU A 221 27.69 23.92 12.05
C GLU A 221 29.02 24.31 12.71
N ASP A 222 30.05 23.48 12.56
CA ASP A 222 31.41 23.93 12.83
C ASP A 222 31.95 24.67 11.60
N VAL A 223 31.57 25.95 11.52
CA VAL A 223 31.92 26.88 10.43
C VAL A 223 33.45 26.93 10.21
N LEU A 224 34.24 26.70 11.27
CA LEU A 224 35.70 26.73 11.22
C LEU A 224 36.30 25.49 10.55
N SER A 225 35.82 24.29 10.87
CA SER A 225 36.34 23.05 10.28
C SER A 225 35.90 22.89 8.83
N ALA A 226 34.70 23.34 8.46
CA ALA A 226 34.27 23.40 7.05
C ALA A 226 35.13 24.36 6.19
N GLN A 227 35.63 25.45 6.77
CA GLN A 227 36.55 26.38 6.09
C GLN A 227 37.99 25.85 6.03
N LEU A 228 38.50 25.23 7.10
CA LEU A 228 39.83 24.63 7.15
C LEU A 228 39.96 23.40 6.23
N THR A 229 38.93 22.56 6.15
CA THR A 229 38.94 21.36 5.28
C THR A 229 38.98 21.74 3.80
N ARG A 230 38.34 22.87 3.42
CA ARG A 230 38.37 23.43 2.05
C ARG A 230 39.74 24.01 1.65
N LEU A 231 40.60 24.33 2.61
CA LEU A 231 41.94 24.85 2.36
C LEU A 231 43.00 23.75 2.18
N VAL A 232 42.71 22.51 2.61
CA VAL A 232 43.73 21.45 2.75
C VAL A 232 43.56 20.26 1.80
N ILE A 233 42.36 20.01 1.25
CA ILE A 233 42.11 18.76 0.50
C ILE A 233 41.82 19.02 -0.99
N SER A 234 42.53 18.26 -1.83
CA SER A 234 42.41 18.26 -3.30
C SER A 234 40.98 17.97 -3.77
N SER A 235 40.66 18.50 -4.95
CA SER A 235 39.34 18.54 -5.61
C SER A 235 38.60 17.20 -5.80
N ALA A 236 39.20 16.07 -5.41
CA ALA A 236 38.60 14.74 -5.50
C ALA A 236 37.79 14.32 -4.26
N ALA A 237 38.08 14.86 -3.07
CA ALA A 237 37.36 14.51 -1.83
C ALA A 237 36.24 15.50 -1.46
N ALA A 238 36.19 16.68 -2.11
CA ALA A 238 35.21 17.73 -1.85
C ALA A 238 33.79 17.44 -2.42
N GLN A 239 33.49 16.20 -2.82
CA GLN A 239 32.23 15.82 -3.48
C GLN A 239 31.32 14.88 -2.65
N SER A 240 31.65 14.58 -1.40
CA SER A 240 30.61 14.10 -0.48
C SER A 240 29.72 15.30 -0.13
N LYS A 241 28.48 15.33 -0.62
CA LYS A 241 27.47 16.24 -0.05
C LYS A 241 27.42 15.96 1.45
N ASP A 242 27.68 16.98 2.28
CA ASP A 242 27.49 16.90 3.73
C ASP A 242 26.05 16.47 4.01
N VAL A 243 25.87 15.22 4.45
CA VAL A 243 24.57 14.74 4.89
C VAL A 243 24.29 15.39 6.24
N MET A 244 23.36 16.35 6.27
CA MET A 244 23.13 17.22 7.43
C MET A 244 22.42 16.53 8.60
N LYS A 245 21.79 15.37 8.38
CA LYS A 245 21.06 14.60 9.41
C LYS A 245 21.35 13.10 9.31
N LEU A 246 21.39 12.41 10.44
CA LEU A 246 21.57 10.96 10.51
C LEU A 246 20.36 10.37 11.25
N ARG A 247 19.63 9.44 10.62
CA ARG A 247 18.47 8.80 11.25
C ARG A 247 18.94 7.83 12.36
N LEU A 248 18.32 7.92 13.52
CA LEU A 248 18.62 7.11 14.71
C LEU A 248 17.51 6.11 15.04
N ILE A 249 17.86 5.12 15.86
CA ILE A 249 16.98 4.08 16.44
C ILE A 249 16.34 4.58 17.76
N GLY A 250 17.00 5.51 18.45
CA GLY A 250 16.55 6.11 19.70
C GLY A 250 17.29 7.41 19.99
N ILE A 251 16.86 8.15 21.02
CA ILE A 251 17.56 9.36 21.49
C ILE A 251 18.95 8.99 22.05
N ASP A 252 18.99 7.93 22.84
CA ASP A 252 20.20 7.30 23.37
C ASP A 252 19.93 5.80 23.62
N ASN A 253 20.92 5.10 24.19
CA ASN A 253 20.85 3.66 24.46
C ASN A 253 19.76 3.25 25.47
N GLU A 254 19.30 4.16 26.33
CA GLU A 254 18.21 3.87 27.28
C GLU A 254 16.86 4.10 26.62
N HIS A 255 16.69 5.17 25.84
CA HIS A 255 15.49 5.43 25.06
C HIS A 255 15.25 4.37 23.99
N GLU A 256 16.30 3.91 23.30
CA GLU A 256 16.22 2.86 22.27
C GLU A 256 15.47 1.61 22.76
N ARG A 257 15.61 1.26 24.05
CA ARG A 257 14.98 0.06 24.64
C ARG A 257 13.48 0.18 24.80
N ILE A 258 12.94 1.39 24.81
CA ILE A 258 11.52 1.66 25.03
C ILE A 258 10.86 2.42 23.87
N ALA A 259 11.64 2.89 22.90
CA ALA A 259 11.16 3.74 21.81
C ALA A 259 10.02 3.10 21.01
N GLY A 260 10.07 1.78 20.80
CA GLY A 260 9.03 1.00 20.13
C GLY A 260 7.89 0.49 21.03
N VAL A 261 7.82 0.88 22.30
CA VAL A 261 6.75 0.45 23.24
C VAL A 261 6.18 1.57 24.11
N CYS A 262 6.80 2.75 24.12
CA CYS A 262 6.36 3.94 24.85
C CYS A 262 6.13 5.07 23.85
N PHE A 263 4.88 5.51 23.74
CA PHE A 263 4.41 6.42 22.69
C PHE A 263 3.89 7.75 23.22
N VAL A 264 4.05 8.00 24.53
CA VAL A 264 3.62 9.23 25.19
C VAL A 264 4.85 10.06 25.55
N TYR A 265 4.95 11.25 24.96
CA TYR A 265 6.07 12.18 25.15
C TYR A 265 5.60 13.38 25.97
N ARG A 266 6.18 13.56 27.16
CA ARG A 266 5.92 14.70 28.06
C ARG A 266 7.10 15.66 28.06
N MET A 267 6.82 16.94 27.85
CA MET A 267 7.80 18.01 27.80
C MET A 267 7.50 19.01 28.91
N THR A 268 8.51 19.39 29.68
CA THR A 268 8.42 20.43 30.71
C THR A 268 8.91 21.75 30.12
N LEU A 269 8.06 22.78 30.11
CA LEU A 269 8.44 24.12 29.66
C LEU A 269 9.43 24.75 30.63
N ALA A 270 10.48 25.38 30.09
CA ALA A 270 11.46 26.10 30.89
C ALA A 270 10.88 27.38 31.51
N ASP A 271 9.91 28.01 30.83
CA ASP A 271 9.12 29.13 31.34
C ASP A 271 7.65 28.74 31.51
N PRO A 272 7.18 28.51 32.75
CA PRO A 272 5.79 28.19 33.03
C PRO A 272 4.77 29.21 32.54
N ALA A 273 5.14 30.49 32.38
CA ALA A 273 4.24 31.53 31.91
C ALA A 273 3.81 31.33 30.45
N MET A 274 4.60 30.59 29.66
CA MET A 274 4.36 30.38 28.24
C MET A 274 3.27 29.35 27.93
N LEU A 275 2.78 28.60 28.93
CA LEU A 275 1.74 27.59 28.73
C LEU A 275 0.43 28.19 28.16
N GLY A 276 0.09 29.42 28.56
CA GLY A 276 -1.06 30.14 28.01
C GLY A 276 -0.91 30.45 26.51
N THR A 277 0.31 30.81 26.09
CA THR A 277 0.66 31.05 24.69
C THR A 277 0.59 29.75 23.87
N VAL A 278 1.06 28.62 24.43
CA VAL A 278 0.93 27.30 23.80
C VAL A 278 -0.52 26.91 23.60
N SER A 279 -1.37 27.08 24.64
CA SER A 279 -2.81 26.80 24.53
C SER A 279 -3.49 27.64 23.46
N SER A 280 -3.16 28.94 23.38
CA SER A 280 -3.67 29.82 22.33
C SER A 280 -3.17 29.40 20.94
N LEU A 281 -1.89 29.05 20.80
CA LEU A 281 -1.32 28.56 19.54
C LEU A 281 -2.05 27.31 19.04
N MET A 282 -2.26 26.31 19.90
CA MET A 282 -2.92 25.06 19.55
C MET A 282 -4.38 25.28 19.13
N LYS A 283 -5.14 26.15 19.82
CA LYS A 283 -6.53 26.49 19.44
C LYS A 283 -6.65 27.13 18.07
N HIS A 284 -5.62 27.84 17.62
CA HIS A 284 -5.62 28.56 16.34
C HIS A 284 -4.81 27.85 15.25
N THR A 285 -4.30 26.65 15.52
CA THR A 285 -3.60 25.83 14.54
C THR A 285 -4.57 24.80 13.97
N PRO A 286 -4.84 24.82 12.65
CA PRO A 286 -5.76 23.86 12.04
C PRO A 286 -5.21 22.44 12.15
N LYS A 287 -6.10 21.45 12.20
CA LYS A 287 -5.76 20.00 12.20
C LYS A 287 -4.92 19.53 13.41
N MET A 288 -5.02 20.23 14.54
CA MET A 288 -4.46 19.75 15.81
C MET A 288 -5.24 18.54 16.34
N PRO A 289 -4.56 17.54 16.96
CA PRO A 289 -5.24 16.50 17.73
C PRO A 289 -6.08 17.11 18.86
N PRO A 290 -7.05 16.37 19.43
CA PRO A 290 -7.82 16.82 20.59
C PRO A 290 -6.92 17.38 21.70
N VAL A 291 -7.12 18.67 22.03
CA VAL A 291 -6.33 19.36 23.05
C VAL A 291 -7.13 19.48 24.33
N MET A 292 -6.59 18.93 25.41
CA MET A 292 -7.24 18.87 26.72
C MET A 292 -6.42 19.54 27.81
N HIS A 293 -7.10 20.09 28.80
CA HIS A 293 -6.48 20.71 29.98
C HIS A 293 -6.78 19.86 31.22
N ILE A 294 -5.85 18.97 31.59
CA ILE A 294 -6.04 17.97 32.64
C ILE A 294 -4.87 18.03 33.63
N SER A 295 -5.14 17.94 34.93
CA SER A 295 -4.10 17.76 35.94
C SER A 295 -3.63 16.31 35.92
N THR A 296 -2.33 16.07 35.69
CA THR A 296 -1.78 14.71 35.65
C THR A 296 -0.72 14.52 36.73
N SER A 297 -0.78 13.40 37.44
CA SER A 297 0.30 13.04 38.36
C SER A 297 1.48 12.44 37.59
N LEU A 298 2.69 12.59 38.14
CA LEU A 298 3.90 11.98 37.59
C LEU A 298 4.27 10.78 38.46
N ALA A 299 4.34 9.60 37.86
CA ALA A 299 4.71 8.36 38.55
C ALA A 299 5.94 7.73 37.89
N VAL A 300 6.77 7.06 38.72
CA VAL A 300 7.88 6.24 38.25
C VAL A 300 7.50 4.78 38.49
N PRO A 301 7.60 3.90 37.48
CA PRO A 301 7.34 2.47 37.64
C PRO A 301 8.21 1.88 38.76
N THR A 302 7.64 0.98 39.57
CA THR A 302 8.37 0.27 40.64
C THR A 302 9.48 -0.63 40.10
N GLU A 303 9.29 -1.16 38.90
CA GLU A 303 10.31 -1.90 38.15
C GLU A 303 10.41 -1.42 36.70
N SER A 304 11.61 -1.52 36.13
CA SER A 304 11.83 -1.15 34.73
C SER A 304 11.11 -2.11 33.78
N TRP A 305 10.68 -1.60 32.62
CA TRP A 305 10.02 -2.40 31.58
C TRP A 305 10.85 -3.63 31.19
N ARG A 306 12.19 -3.49 31.11
CA ARG A 306 13.10 -4.60 30.81
C ARG A 306 13.03 -5.72 31.84
N ARG A 307 13.00 -5.38 33.13
CA ARG A 307 12.99 -6.36 34.22
C ARG A 307 11.65 -7.11 34.25
N SER A 308 10.54 -6.40 34.11
CA SER A 308 9.21 -7.00 34.04
C SER A 308 9.05 -7.86 32.78
N LYS A 309 9.58 -7.41 31.64
CA LYS A 309 9.60 -8.21 30.40
C LYS A 309 10.42 -9.50 30.54
N MET A 310 11.59 -9.46 31.18
CA MET A 310 12.39 -10.67 31.44
C MET A 310 11.64 -11.69 32.29
N ARG A 311 10.85 -11.24 33.28
CA ARG A 311 10.01 -12.14 34.08
C ARG A 311 8.93 -12.78 33.22
N LEU A 312 8.26 -11.99 32.38
CA LEU A 312 7.28 -12.51 31.43
C LEU A 312 7.91 -13.53 30.48
N ASP A 313 9.09 -13.24 29.93
CA ASP A 313 9.81 -14.19 29.08
C ASP A 313 10.11 -15.51 29.81
N TYR A 314 10.48 -15.45 31.09
CA TYR A 314 10.66 -16.65 31.91
C TYR A 314 9.34 -17.45 32.04
N GLU A 315 8.21 -16.79 32.33
CA GLU A 315 6.89 -17.45 32.38
C GLU A 315 6.51 -18.12 31.05
N LEU A 316 6.79 -17.45 29.92
CA LEU A 316 6.49 -17.93 28.57
C LEU A 316 7.46 -19.02 28.06
N THR A 317 8.60 -19.24 28.72
CA THR A 317 9.63 -20.19 28.25
C THR A 317 9.83 -21.39 29.15
N ASP A 318 9.54 -21.29 30.45
CA ASP A 318 9.64 -22.41 31.37
C ASP A 318 8.56 -23.46 31.09
N VAL A 319 8.99 -24.71 30.85
CA VAL A 319 8.12 -25.84 30.47
C VAL A 319 7.07 -26.17 31.54
N ASN A 320 7.35 -25.88 32.82
CA ASN A 320 6.41 -26.12 33.91
C ASN A 320 5.37 -25.00 34.09
N ARG A 321 5.47 -23.94 33.28
CA ARG A 321 4.58 -22.77 33.28
C ARG A 321 3.88 -22.70 31.92
N LEU A 322 3.84 -21.52 31.30
CA LEU A 322 3.26 -21.36 29.97
C LEU A 322 4.16 -21.89 28.85
N GLY A 323 5.45 -22.16 29.11
CA GLY A 323 6.38 -22.74 28.13
C GLY A 323 5.94 -24.11 27.60
N GLY A 324 5.10 -24.85 28.35
CA GLY A 324 4.48 -26.10 27.88
C GLY A 324 3.27 -25.90 26.95
N LYS A 325 2.78 -24.67 26.75
CA LYS A 325 1.67 -24.36 25.83
C LYS A 325 2.16 -24.21 24.38
N SER A 326 1.20 -24.22 23.44
CA SER A 326 1.50 -24.01 22.02
C SER A 326 2.24 -22.69 21.79
N PHE A 327 3.11 -22.67 20.78
CA PHE A 327 3.84 -21.44 20.42
C PHE A 327 2.87 -20.30 20.08
N SER A 328 1.82 -20.59 19.32
CA SER A 328 0.76 -19.64 18.98
C SER A 328 0.21 -18.86 20.20
N ILE A 329 -0.06 -19.52 21.35
CA ILE A 329 -0.60 -18.83 22.55
C ILE A 329 0.46 -17.90 23.12
N ARG A 330 1.69 -18.41 23.26
CA ARG A 330 2.80 -17.64 23.81
C ARG A 330 3.19 -16.46 22.91
N PHE A 331 3.05 -16.62 21.59
CA PHE A 331 3.23 -15.56 20.61
C PHE A 331 2.22 -14.42 20.82
N GLN A 332 0.92 -14.73 20.99
CA GLN A 332 -0.10 -13.71 21.25
C GLN A 332 0.15 -12.96 22.56
N LEU A 333 0.61 -13.67 23.61
CA LEU A 333 0.98 -13.04 24.88
C LEU A 333 2.20 -12.11 24.75
N ASP A 334 3.25 -12.53 24.03
CA ASP A 334 4.40 -11.65 23.76
C ASP A 334 3.99 -10.44 22.91
N ARG A 335 3.10 -10.65 21.93
CA ARG A 335 2.57 -9.59 21.04
C ARG A 335 1.92 -8.46 21.81
N ILE A 336 1.04 -8.78 22.77
CA ILE A 336 0.33 -7.78 23.59
C ILE A 336 1.31 -6.80 24.27
N VAL A 337 2.42 -7.30 24.80
CA VAL A 337 3.39 -6.47 25.52
C VAL A 337 4.40 -5.81 24.58
N ARG A 338 4.87 -6.57 23.57
CA ARG A 338 5.88 -6.09 22.62
C ARG A 338 5.35 -5.01 21.69
N ASN A 339 4.03 -5.00 21.43
CA ASN A 339 3.37 -3.93 20.69
C ASN A 339 2.97 -2.74 21.58
N GLY A 340 3.41 -2.70 22.85
CA GLY A 340 3.18 -1.56 23.75
C GLY A 340 1.73 -1.41 24.23
N MET A 341 0.92 -2.48 24.19
CA MET A 341 -0.53 -2.39 24.47
C MET A 341 -0.82 -2.37 25.97
N ILE A 342 -0.14 -3.21 26.74
CA ILE A 342 -0.08 -3.13 28.20
C ILE A 342 1.34 -3.37 28.72
N PRO A 343 1.67 -2.84 29.91
CA PRO A 343 2.92 -3.15 30.59
C PRO A 343 3.05 -4.66 30.89
N PRO A 344 4.28 -5.23 30.89
CA PRO A 344 4.49 -6.64 31.19
C PRO A 344 3.96 -7.06 32.57
N THR A 345 3.98 -6.14 33.54
CA THR A 345 3.44 -6.36 34.89
C THR A 345 1.95 -6.67 34.89
N ARG A 346 1.16 -5.96 34.07
CA ARG A 346 -0.28 -6.19 33.95
C ARG A 346 -0.57 -7.54 33.28
N LEU A 347 0.17 -7.88 32.22
CA LEU A 347 -0.03 -9.19 31.58
C LEU A 347 0.32 -10.34 32.53
N LEU A 348 1.38 -10.20 33.34
CA LEU A 348 1.76 -11.19 34.36
C LEU A 348 0.61 -11.48 35.34
N GLU A 349 -0.20 -10.48 35.69
CA GLU A 349 -1.37 -10.63 36.56
C GLU A 349 -2.52 -11.40 35.90
N LEU A 350 -2.60 -11.37 34.56
CA LEU A 350 -3.65 -12.03 33.76
C LEU A 350 -3.29 -13.47 33.36
N LEU A 351 -2.03 -13.88 33.44
CA LEU A 351 -1.59 -15.23 33.04
C LEU A 351 -2.40 -16.37 33.70
N PRO A 352 -2.74 -16.32 35.01
CA PRO A 352 -3.57 -17.36 35.63
C PRO A 352 -4.96 -17.48 35.01
N THR A 353 -5.53 -16.35 34.57
CA THR A 353 -6.83 -16.31 33.89
C THR A 353 -6.71 -16.89 32.49
N VAL A 354 -5.64 -16.59 31.75
CA VAL A 354 -5.36 -17.21 30.44
C VAL A 354 -5.19 -18.73 30.57
N ASP A 355 -4.46 -19.21 31.59
CA ASP A 355 -4.30 -20.64 31.84
C ASP A 355 -5.63 -21.33 32.17
N ARG A 356 -6.48 -20.68 32.97
CA ARG A 356 -7.84 -21.17 33.30
C ARG A 356 -8.72 -21.24 32.06
N ILE A 357 -8.71 -20.20 31.24
CA ILE A 357 -9.47 -20.13 29.98
C ILE A 357 -9.01 -21.25 29.04
N HIS A 358 -7.71 -21.40 28.86
CA HIS A 358 -7.14 -22.44 28.01
C HIS A 358 -7.50 -23.85 28.47
N ALA A 359 -7.43 -24.11 29.78
CA ALA A 359 -7.80 -25.41 30.34
C ALA A 359 -9.30 -25.73 30.15
N LYS A 360 -10.17 -24.71 30.12
CA LYS A 360 -11.62 -24.87 30.02
C LYS A 360 -12.13 -24.92 28.58
N TYR A 361 -11.63 -24.05 27.70
CA TYR A 361 -12.17 -23.82 26.35
C TYR A 361 -11.25 -24.32 25.22
N GLY A 362 -10.00 -24.68 25.52
CA GLY A 362 -9.04 -25.20 24.54
C GLY A 362 -8.23 -24.10 23.81
N ALA A 363 -7.39 -24.52 22.87
CA ALA A 363 -6.40 -23.66 22.23
C ALA A 363 -7.01 -22.62 21.28
N ASP A 364 -7.84 -23.06 20.32
CA ASP A 364 -8.38 -22.19 19.26
C ASP A 364 -9.25 -21.06 19.83
N ALA A 365 -10.10 -21.38 20.81
CA ALA A 365 -10.91 -20.38 21.52
C ALA A 365 -10.05 -19.37 22.29
N THR A 366 -9.01 -19.85 22.98
CA THR A 366 -8.07 -18.97 23.70
C THR A 366 -7.31 -18.05 22.76
N LEU A 367 -6.86 -18.57 21.60
CA LEU A 367 -6.14 -17.79 20.61
C LEU A 367 -7.00 -16.67 20.03
N THR A 368 -8.25 -17.00 19.71
CA THR A 368 -9.22 -16.03 19.21
C THR A 368 -9.51 -14.97 20.27
N ALA A 369 -9.73 -15.38 21.52
CA ALA A 369 -9.95 -14.45 22.64
C ALA A 369 -8.76 -13.52 22.88
N LEU A 370 -7.52 -14.03 22.85
CA LEU A 370 -6.30 -13.20 22.98
C LEU A 370 -6.15 -12.23 21.80
N ALA A 371 -6.52 -12.65 20.59
CA ALA A 371 -6.50 -11.79 19.41
C ALA A 371 -7.54 -10.66 19.55
N SER A 372 -8.79 -10.97 19.90
CA SER A 372 -9.84 -9.98 20.15
C SER A 372 -9.48 -9.05 21.32
N PHE A 373 -8.94 -9.60 22.40
CA PHE A 373 -8.44 -8.82 23.55
C PHE A 373 -7.38 -7.80 23.13
N SER A 374 -6.40 -8.20 22.32
CA SER A 374 -5.42 -7.23 21.81
C SER A 374 -6.11 -6.08 21.05
N ARG A 375 -7.10 -6.35 20.20
CA ARG A 375 -7.71 -5.29 19.37
C ARG A 375 -8.62 -4.35 20.14
N GLN A 376 -9.40 -4.89 21.08
CA GLN A 376 -10.54 -4.19 21.68
C GLN A 376 -10.31 -3.73 23.13
N MET A 377 -9.19 -4.13 23.75
CA MET A 377 -8.88 -3.71 25.12
C MET A 377 -8.76 -2.17 25.20
N PRO A 378 -9.32 -1.55 26.26
CA PRO A 378 -9.14 -0.12 26.51
C PRO A 378 -7.66 0.27 26.54
N VAL A 379 -7.35 1.48 26.08
CA VAL A 379 -6.01 2.07 26.22
C VAL A 379 -6.05 3.12 27.32
N ALA A 380 -5.06 3.10 28.22
CA ALA A 380 -4.97 4.09 29.28
C ALA A 380 -4.84 5.49 28.67
N GLY A 381 -5.64 6.42 29.14
CA GLY A 381 -5.71 7.73 28.54
C GLY A 381 -6.76 8.63 29.18
N PRO A 382 -6.82 9.90 28.77
CA PRO A 382 -7.73 10.90 29.31
C PRO A 382 -9.21 10.59 29.07
N ASP A 383 -9.53 9.85 28.01
CA ASP A 383 -10.89 9.49 27.62
C ASP A 383 -11.35 8.11 28.12
N THR A 384 -10.50 7.41 28.89
CA THR A 384 -10.77 6.06 29.41
C THR A 384 -10.98 6.10 30.92
N ASP A 385 -12.02 5.43 31.43
CA ASP A 385 -12.25 5.30 32.87
C ASP A 385 -11.29 4.27 33.50
N ALA A 386 -10.69 4.64 34.65
CA ALA A 386 -9.73 3.79 35.36
C ALA A 386 -10.26 2.39 35.70
N ASN A 387 -11.57 2.25 35.95
CA ASN A 387 -12.20 0.97 36.30
C ASN A 387 -12.20 -0.01 35.13
N GLU A 388 -12.20 0.46 33.90
CA GLU A 388 -12.18 -0.38 32.70
C GLU A 388 -10.83 -1.09 32.50
N LEU A 389 -9.77 -0.54 33.10
CA LEU A 389 -8.42 -1.10 33.09
C LEU A 389 -8.05 -1.77 34.42
N SER A 390 -9.02 -1.94 35.32
CA SER A 390 -8.86 -2.77 36.52
C SER A 390 -8.59 -4.21 36.12
N LYS A 391 -7.87 -4.94 36.98
CA LYS A 391 -7.58 -6.35 36.75
C LYS A 391 -8.88 -7.13 36.51
N GLU A 392 -9.89 -6.90 37.32
CA GLU A 392 -11.18 -7.59 37.25
C GLU A 392 -11.93 -7.30 35.95
N ALA A 393 -11.83 -6.07 35.41
CA ALA A 393 -12.43 -5.73 34.12
C ALA A 393 -11.71 -6.43 32.95
N LEU A 394 -10.37 -6.46 32.97
CA LEU A 394 -9.58 -7.14 31.94
C LEU A 394 -9.78 -8.66 31.96
N GLU A 395 -9.91 -9.25 33.15
CA GLU A 395 -10.23 -10.68 33.31
C GLU A 395 -11.62 -11.01 32.75
N ARG A 396 -12.64 -10.20 33.06
CA ARG A 396 -13.99 -10.36 32.48
C ARG A 396 -13.97 -10.22 30.96
N LEU A 397 -13.25 -9.23 30.44
CA LEU A 397 -13.16 -9.00 29.00
C LEU A 397 -12.57 -10.23 28.28
N LEU A 398 -11.52 -10.85 28.82
CA LEU A 398 -10.97 -12.11 28.29
C LEU A 398 -11.98 -13.27 28.37
N GLU A 399 -12.74 -13.37 29.46
CA GLU A 399 -13.77 -14.39 29.63
C GLU A 399 -14.95 -14.20 28.66
N ASP A 400 -15.36 -12.96 28.41
CA ASP A 400 -16.42 -12.64 27.47
C ASP A 400 -16.00 -13.01 26.04
N PHE A 401 -14.78 -12.67 25.62
CA PHE A 401 -14.27 -13.03 24.29
C PHE A 401 -14.11 -14.53 24.07
N VAL A 402 -13.71 -15.31 25.07
CA VAL A 402 -13.62 -16.78 24.89
C VAL A 402 -15.01 -17.41 24.85
N VAL A 403 -15.99 -16.87 25.56
CA VAL A 403 -17.37 -17.36 25.54
C VAL A 403 -18.04 -17.06 24.19
N ALA A 404 -17.69 -15.95 23.55
CA ALA A 404 -18.18 -15.55 22.23
C ALA A 404 -17.54 -16.33 21.06
N TYR A 405 -16.57 -17.22 21.31
CA TYR A 405 -15.87 -17.95 20.26
C TYR A 405 -16.82 -18.84 19.41
N ASP A 406 -16.98 -18.48 18.14
CA ASP A 406 -17.61 -19.33 17.12
C ASP A 406 -16.53 -20.10 16.33
N PRO A 407 -16.44 -21.45 16.47
CA PRO A 407 -15.51 -22.23 15.68
C PRO A 407 -15.80 -22.11 14.19
N HIS A 408 -17.06 -22.00 13.76
CA HIS A 408 -17.41 -22.05 12.34
C HIS A 408 -17.30 -20.71 11.61
N ALA A 409 -17.01 -19.63 12.34
CA ALA A 409 -16.91 -18.28 11.80
C ALA A 409 -15.90 -18.18 10.65
N PRO A 410 -16.12 -17.35 9.62
CA PRO A 410 -15.24 -17.24 8.44
C PRO A 410 -13.97 -16.50 8.75
N ALA A 411 -14.09 -15.55 9.69
CA ALA A 411 -12.98 -14.83 10.27
C ALA A 411 -12.06 -15.77 11.04
N ASN A 412 -12.56 -16.91 11.54
CA ASN A 412 -11.75 -17.89 12.24
C ASN A 412 -10.66 -18.45 11.30
N PRO A 413 -9.40 -18.03 11.48
CA PRO A 413 -8.34 -18.42 10.56
C PRO A 413 -8.00 -19.91 10.73
N TYR A 414 -8.29 -20.49 11.90
CA TYR A 414 -7.97 -21.88 12.25
C TYR A 414 -8.87 -22.87 11.50
N GLU A 415 -10.16 -22.57 11.30
CA GLU A 415 -11.03 -23.40 10.46
C GLU A 415 -10.70 -23.29 8.97
N LEU A 416 -10.31 -22.10 8.50
CA LEU A 416 -9.97 -21.89 7.09
C LEU A 416 -8.87 -22.86 6.62
N THR A 417 -7.86 -23.10 7.47
CA THR A 417 -6.78 -24.05 7.17
C THR A 417 -7.23 -25.52 7.16
N LYS A 418 -8.26 -25.87 7.93
CA LYS A 418 -8.86 -27.22 7.90
C LYS A 418 -9.63 -27.45 6.58
N ARG A 419 -10.26 -26.41 6.04
CA ARG A 419 -11.03 -26.46 4.78
C ARG A 419 -10.15 -26.42 3.53
N HIS A 420 -9.02 -25.71 3.58
CA HIS A 420 -8.17 -25.48 2.42
C HIS A 420 -6.73 -25.93 2.66
N ALA A 421 -6.37 -27.11 2.14
CA ALA A 421 -5.02 -27.68 2.25
C ALA A 421 -3.90 -26.81 1.63
N HIS A 422 -4.26 -25.80 0.83
CA HIS A 422 -3.32 -24.87 0.21
C HIS A 422 -3.12 -23.59 1.02
N ILE A 423 -3.66 -23.47 2.24
CA ILE A 423 -3.54 -22.30 3.12
C ILE A 423 -2.91 -22.72 4.46
N ASN A 424 -1.94 -21.96 4.94
CA ASN A 424 -1.37 -22.10 6.29
C ASN A 424 -1.48 -20.79 7.06
N LEU A 425 -1.53 -20.89 8.38
CA LEU A 425 -1.42 -19.75 9.28
C LEU A 425 0.04 -19.38 9.48
N VAL A 426 0.39 -18.13 9.18
CA VAL A 426 1.76 -17.63 9.25
C VAL A 426 1.82 -16.39 10.13
N HIS A 427 2.68 -16.44 11.15
CA HIS A 427 2.98 -15.29 12.00
C HIS A 427 3.90 -14.29 11.29
N LYS A 428 3.68 -13.00 11.56
CA LYS A 428 4.44 -11.90 10.97
C LYS A 428 5.20 -11.12 12.04
N ILE A 429 6.39 -10.67 11.67
CA ILE A 429 7.25 -9.82 12.51
C ILE A 429 7.59 -8.56 11.71
N PHE A 430 7.19 -7.40 12.22
CA PHE A 430 7.56 -6.11 11.64
C PHE A 430 8.79 -5.56 12.35
N VAL A 431 9.77 -5.14 11.57
CA VAL A 431 11.00 -4.51 12.07
C VAL A 431 11.01 -3.08 11.56
N THR A 432 10.93 -2.13 12.49
CA THR A 432 11.02 -0.69 12.21
C THR A 432 12.33 -0.12 12.74
N PRO A 433 12.66 1.14 12.41
CA PRO A 433 13.81 1.83 12.99
C PRO A 433 13.89 1.72 14.52
N THR A 434 12.77 1.84 15.24
CA THR A 434 12.73 1.91 16.70
C THR A 434 12.23 0.64 17.40
N GLY A 435 11.51 -0.25 16.69
CA GLY A 435 10.77 -1.36 17.32
C GLY A 435 10.75 -2.67 16.54
N THR A 436 10.26 -3.72 17.19
CA THR A 436 9.94 -5.02 16.58
C THR A 436 8.54 -5.41 17.03
N TYR A 437 7.58 -5.47 16.10
CA TYR A 437 6.17 -5.71 16.38
C TYR A 437 5.72 -7.08 15.86
N LEU A 438 4.74 -7.68 16.53
CA LEU A 438 4.20 -9.00 16.18
C LEU A 438 2.78 -8.89 15.65
N GLU A 439 2.48 -9.66 14.60
CA GLU A 439 1.15 -9.75 13.99
C GLU A 439 0.81 -11.15 13.49
N GLY A 440 -0.46 -11.31 13.13
CA GLY A 440 -1.04 -12.56 12.70
C GLY A 440 -1.35 -13.51 13.87
N PRO A 441 -1.50 -14.82 13.59
CA PRO A 441 -1.17 -15.43 12.32
C PRO A 441 -2.23 -15.15 11.24
N ASP A 442 -1.78 -14.91 10.02
CA ASP A 442 -2.66 -14.68 8.88
C ASP A 442 -2.70 -15.90 7.95
N PRO A 443 -3.84 -16.17 7.30
CA PRO A 443 -3.92 -17.20 6.27
C PRO A 443 -3.10 -16.77 5.04
N GLU A 444 -2.04 -17.50 4.73
CA GLU A 444 -1.23 -17.31 3.52
C GLU A 444 -1.26 -18.56 2.63
N PRO A 445 -1.26 -18.41 1.29
CA PRO A 445 -1.09 -19.54 0.39
C PRO A 445 0.20 -20.30 0.70
N THR A 446 0.12 -21.62 0.66
CA THR A 446 1.27 -22.47 0.91
C THR A 446 2.28 -22.38 -0.23
N ASN A 447 3.54 -22.52 0.14
CA ASN A 447 4.66 -22.74 -0.78
C ASN A 447 5.24 -24.13 -0.55
N ARG A 448 6.30 -24.49 -1.30
CA ARG A 448 6.92 -25.82 -1.23
C ARG A 448 7.37 -26.19 0.18
N VAL A 449 7.98 -25.24 0.89
CA VAL A 449 8.52 -25.45 2.24
C VAL A 449 7.39 -25.61 3.25
N LEU A 450 6.42 -24.68 3.23
CA LEU A 450 5.26 -24.73 4.11
C LEU A 450 4.39 -25.97 3.91
N ARG A 451 4.27 -26.48 2.67
CA ARG A 451 3.60 -27.77 2.41
C ARG A 451 4.35 -28.94 3.01
N LYS A 452 5.67 -28.99 2.82
CA LYS A 452 6.50 -30.09 3.33
C LYS A 452 6.46 -30.19 4.85
N TYR A 453 6.43 -29.03 5.53
CA TYR A 453 6.43 -28.93 6.99
C TYR A 453 5.11 -28.37 7.54
N SER A 454 3.97 -28.68 6.93
CA SER A 454 2.67 -28.09 7.28
C SER A 454 2.28 -28.25 8.76
N ARG A 455 2.66 -29.37 9.39
CA ARG A 455 2.43 -29.63 10.82
C ARG A 455 3.33 -28.85 11.77
N GLN A 456 4.38 -28.20 11.26
CA GLN A 456 5.34 -27.40 12.02
C GLN A 456 5.37 -25.96 11.47
N ALA A 457 4.23 -25.45 10.94
CA ALA A 457 4.14 -24.13 10.34
C ALA A 457 4.55 -22.98 11.30
N ASP A 458 4.28 -23.14 12.61
CA ASP A 458 4.68 -22.20 13.68
C ASP A 458 6.20 -21.96 13.75
N HIS A 459 7.02 -22.84 13.17
CA HIS A 459 8.46 -22.66 13.08
C HIS A 459 8.89 -21.75 11.93
N PHE A 460 7.96 -21.23 11.11
CA PHE A 460 8.24 -20.30 10.03
C PHE A 460 7.52 -18.99 10.26
N VAL A 461 8.24 -17.88 10.11
CA VAL A 461 7.67 -16.53 10.26
C VAL A 461 8.08 -15.65 9.10
N ARG A 462 7.19 -14.73 8.75
CA ARG A 462 7.47 -13.70 7.75
C ARG A 462 7.95 -12.44 8.43
N VAL A 463 9.16 -12.00 8.10
CA VAL A 463 9.76 -10.77 8.64
C VAL A 463 9.66 -9.67 7.60
N LEU A 464 9.16 -8.50 7.97
CA LEU A 464 8.96 -7.35 7.10
C LEU A 464 9.69 -6.13 7.66
N PHE A 465 10.44 -5.43 6.82
CA PHE A 465 11.21 -4.23 7.18
C PHE A 465 10.50 -2.99 6.64
N ARG A 466 10.16 -2.05 7.51
CA ARG A 466 9.31 -0.87 7.20
C ARG A 466 9.77 0.35 8.03
N ASP A 467 9.35 1.55 7.68
CA ASP A 467 9.43 2.75 8.54
C ASP A 467 8.26 2.74 9.55
N GLU A 468 8.26 3.63 10.54
CA GLU A 468 7.27 3.66 11.64
C GLU A 468 5.83 3.89 11.14
N ASP A 469 5.69 4.54 9.99
CA ASP A 469 4.41 4.83 9.34
C ASP A 469 3.88 3.66 8.49
N GLY A 470 4.56 2.51 8.51
CA GLY A 470 4.22 1.30 7.75
C GLY A 470 4.70 1.32 6.29
N SER A 471 5.26 2.43 5.81
CA SER A 471 5.83 2.53 4.46
C SER A 471 7.24 1.92 4.39
N SER A 472 7.83 1.82 3.20
CA SER A 472 9.24 1.42 3.09
C SER A 472 10.15 2.52 3.64
N VAL A 473 11.31 2.17 4.20
CA VAL A 473 12.35 3.17 4.49
C VAL A 473 12.85 3.70 3.15
N HIS A 474 12.54 4.95 2.84
CA HIS A 474 12.87 5.57 1.56
C HIS A 474 14.23 6.28 1.64
N TYR A 475 14.90 6.37 0.48
CA TYR A 475 16.06 7.24 0.32
C TYR A 475 15.68 8.70 0.60
N ASP A 476 16.30 9.30 1.62
CA ASP A 476 16.17 10.72 1.93
C ASP A 476 17.47 11.44 1.55
N THR A 477 17.36 12.44 0.67
CA THR A 477 18.51 13.28 0.31
C THR A 477 19.07 14.12 1.46
N ARG A 478 18.32 14.27 2.56
CA ARG A 478 18.67 15.10 3.72
C ARG A 478 19.15 14.31 4.92
N ALA A 479 18.81 13.01 4.98
CA ALA A 479 19.11 12.16 6.10
C ALA A 479 19.78 10.86 5.66
N SER A 480 20.91 10.52 6.28
CA SER A 480 21.50 9.19 6.11
C SER A 480 20.64 8.17 6.85
N GLN A 481 20.30 7.08 6.17
CA GLN A 481 19.60 5.92 6.72
C GLN A 481 20.56 4.77 7.05
N GLU A 482 21.87 5.05 7.04
CA GLU A 482 22.93 4.02 7.17
C GLU A 482 22.80 3.21 8.46
N ILE A 483 22.52 3.85 9.61
CA ILE A 483 22.29 3.14 10.88
C ILE A 483 21.09 2.20 10.76
N ILE A 484 20.02 2.63 10.10
CA ILE A 484 18.80 1.82 9.96
C ILE A 484 19.09 0.57 9.12
N TYR A 485 19.71 0.72 7.95
CA TYR A 485 20.02 -0.42 7.08
C TYR A 485 21.12 -1.32 7.65
N HIS A 486 22.28 -0.75 7.97
CA HIS A 486 23.51 -1.52 8.25
C HIS A 486 23.72 -1.87 9.72
N THR A 487 22.97 -1.24 10.64
CA THR A 487 22.99 -1.61 12.08
C THR A 487 21.68 -2.28 12.49
N ARG A 488 20.54 -1.61 12.33
CA ARG A 488 19.24 -2.12 12.82
C ARG A 488 18.76 -3.33 12.01
N PHE A 489 18.53 -3.17 10.70
CA PHE A 489 17.95 -4.22 9.86
C PHE A 489 18.95 -5.35 9.62
N LYS A 490 20.20 -5.02 9.28
CA LYS A 490 21.28 -6.00 9.16
C LYS A 490 21.50 -6.77 10.46
N GLY A 491 21.49 -6.10 11.61
CA GLY A 491 21.64 -6.75 12.91
C GLY A 491 20.55 -7.80 13.17
N VAL A 492 19.31 -7.56 12.73
CA VAL A 492 18.22 -8.54 12.81
C VAL A 492 18.42 -9.70 11.84
N LEU A 493 18.93 -9.46 10.63
CA LEU A 493 19.21 -10.50 9.63
C LEU A 493 20.39 -11.41 10.01
N ASP A 494 21.42 -10.84 10.64
CA ASP A 494 22.62 -11.55 11.05
C ASP A 494 22.44 -12.30 12.39
N ALA A 495 21.41 -11.94 13.17
CA ALA A 495 21.10 -12.55 14.46
C ALA A 495 19.82 -13.40 14.43
N THR A 496 19.47 -14.00 15.56
CA THR A 496 18.18 -14.68 15.75
C THR A 496 17.18 -13.78 16.46
N ILE A 497 15.93 -13.79 16.01
CA ILE A 497 14.82 -13.12 16.69
C ILE A 497 14.21 -14.12 17.68
N ASN A 498 14.27 -13.81 18.97
CA ASN A 498 13.71 -14.67 20.02
C ASN A 498 12.30 -14.21 20.37
N ILE A 499 11.31 -15.05 20.05
CA ILE A 499 9.90 -14.83 20.39
C ILE A 499 9.44 -16.00 21.24
N ALA A 500 8.96 -15.73 22.46
CA ALA A 500 8.43 -16.75 23.37
C ALA A 500 9.28 -18.05 23.44
N GLY A 501 10.61 -17.93 23.50
CA GLY A 501 11.54 -19.07 23.59
C GLY A 501 11.86 -19.80 22.29
N GLN A 502 11.28 -19.39 21.15
CA GLN A 502 11.72 -19.85 19.84
C GLN A 502 12.67 -18.83 19.19
N ALA A 503 13.80 -19.33 18.69
CA ALA A 503 14.83 -18.53 18.04
C ALA A 503 14.70 -18.65 16.51
N PHE A 504 14.24 -17.59 15.86
CA PHE A 504 14.04 -17.53 14.42
C PHE A 504 15.29 -16.97 13.73
N ALA A 505 15.82 -17.70 12.75
CA ALA A 505 16.98 -17.29 11.95
C ALA A 505 16.61 -17.11 10.47
N PHE A 506 17.36 -16.27 9.75
CA PHE A 506 17.15 -16.02 8.32
C PHE A 506 17.14 -17.31 7.49
N LEU A 507 16.11 -17.48 6.65
CA LEU A 507 15.95 -18.64 5.76
C LEU A 507 16.10 -18.27 4.28
N GLY A 508 15.44 -17.19 3.83
CA GLY A 508 15.51 -16.76 2.42
C GLY A 508 14.36 -15.86 2.00
N PHE A 509 14.36 -15.41 0.75
CA PHE A 509 13.30 -14.54 0.20
C PHE A 509 13.07 -14.83 -1.28
N SER A 510 11.84 -14.60 -1.75
CA SER A 510 11.50 -14.63 -3.17
C SER A 510 11.69 -13.26 -3.83
N HIS A 511 11.55 -13.21 -5.16
CA HIS A 511 11.61 -11.94 -5.90
C HIS A 511 10.54 -10.93 -5.46
N SER A 512 9.30 -11.40 -5.19
CA SER A 512 8.23 -10.56 -4.68
C SER A 512 8.54 -10.10 -3.25
N SER A 513 9.02 -11.01 -2.39
CA SER A 513 9.37 -10.69 -1.02
C SER A 513 10.47 -9.63 -0.93
N LEU A 514 11.50 -9.69 -1.77
CA LEU A 514 12.56 -8.68 -1.84
C LEU A 514 12.02 -7.28 -2.17
N ARG A 515 11.13 -7.19 -3.17
CA ARG A 515 10.49 -5.92 -3.58
C ARG A 515 9.53 -5.36 -2.53
N SER A 516 8.96 -6.22 -1.68
CA SER A 516 8.14 -5.81 -0.54
C SER A 516 8.93 -5.70 0.76
N GLN A 517 10.26 -5.72 0.71
CA GLN A 517 11.17 -5.65 1.87
C GLN A 517 10.82 -6.69 2.95
N SER A 518 10.55 -7.93 2.53
CA SER A 518 10.19 -9.06 3.39
C SER A 518 11.04 -10.30 3.12
N CYS A 519 11.16 -11.17 4.11
CA CYS A 519 11.87 -12.45 4.00
C CYS A 519 11.31 -13.49 5.00
N TRP A 520 11.65 -14.76 4.76
CA TRP A 520 11.33 -15.87 5.64
C TRP A 520 12.43 -16.08 6.67
N PHE A 521 12.01 -16.29 7.91
CA PHE A 521 12.84 -16.79 8.99
C PHE A 521 12.28 -18.14 9.46
N MET A 522 13.13 -18.97 10.05
CA MET A 522 12.71 -20.22 10.67
C MET A 522 13.36 -20.50 12.02
N ALA A 523 12.60 -21.12 12.91
CA ALA A 523 13.11 -21.80 14.10
C ALA A 523 13.53 -23.24 13.77
N PRO A 524 14.43 -23.86 14.55
CA PRO A 524 14.83 -25.25 14.32
C PRO A 524 13.63 -26.20 14.34
N LEU A 525 13.56 -27.10 13.35
CA LEU A 525 12.49 -28.10 13.20
C LEU A 525 12.97 -29.46 13.68
N PHE A 526 12.07 -30.31 14.17
CA PHE A 526 12.42 -31.71 14.41
C PHE A 526 11.96 -32.58 13.25
N ASP A 527 12.92 -33.24 12.58
CA ASP A 527 12.62 -34.24 11.55
C ASP A 527 12.42 -35.59 12.25
N THR A 528 11.16 -36.03 12.32
CA THR A 528 10.78 -37.30 12.93
C THR A 528 11.29 -38.52 12.17
N GLN A 529 11.52 -38.40 10.85
CA GLN A 529 12.03 -39.50 10.03
C GLN A 529 13.54 -39.66 10.20
N LYS A 530 14.28 -38.56 10.32
CA LYS A 530 15.73 -38.55 10.52
C LYS A 530 16.16 -38.55 11.99
N GLY A 531 15.22 -38.31 12.91
CA GLY A 531 15.49 -38.20 14.35
C GLY A 531 16.46 -37.07 14.70
N SER A 532 16.44 -35.94 13.96
CA SER A 532 17.41 -34.86 14.13
C SER A 532 16.76 -33.47 13.98
N LEU A 533 17.40 -32.45 14.58
CA LEU A 533 17.01 -31.06 14.42
C LEU A 533 17.53 -30.51 13.08
N LEU A 534 16.63 -29.92 12.29
CA LEU A 534 16.95 -29.23 11.04
C LEU A 534 17.01 -27.73 11.28
N TYR A 535 18.10 -27.12 10.82
CA TYR A 535 18.27 -25.67 10.76
C TYR A 535 18.15 -25.20 9.31
N ALA A 536 18.13 -23.88 9.10
CA ALA A 536 17.97 -23.28 7.77
C ALA A 536 18.90 -23.86 6.68
N PRO A 537 20.21 -24.08 6.92
CA PRO A 537 21.09 -24.65 5.90
C PRO A 537 20.69 -26.06 5.45
N GLN A 538 20.21 -26.91 6.36
CA GLN A 538 19.74 -28.25 6.05
C GLN A 538 18.44 -28.20 5.24
N VAL A 539 17.49 -27.34 5.61
CA VAL A 539 16.25 -27.16 4.86
C VAL A 539 16.55 -26.69 3.44
N ILE A 540 17.43 -25.71 3.26
CA ILE A 540 17.84 -25.23 1.92
C ILE A 540 18.47 -26.35 1.10
N LYS A 541 19.36 -27.16 1.70
CA LYS A 541 20.01 -28.29 1.01
C LYS A 541 19.00 -29.33 0.50
N GLU A 542 17.88 -29.50 1.19
CA GLU A 542 16.80 -30.40 0.75
C GLU A 542 15.95 -29.85 -0.40
N LEU A 543 16.01 -28.54 -0.67
CA LEU A 543 15.26 -27.94 -1.79
C LEU A 543 15.94 -28.21 -3.14
N GLY A 544 17.27 -28.30 -3.16
CA GLY A 544 18.09 -28.56 -4.33
C GLY A 544 19.56 -28.20 -4.10
N ASP A 545 20.35 -28.31 -5.16
CA ASP A 545 21.77 -27.93 -5.17
C ASP A 545 21.97 -26.52 -5.73
N PHE A 546 22.42 -25.62 -4.85
CA PHE A 546 22.72 -24.22 -5.17
C PHE A 546 24.22 -23.91 -5.16
N THR A 547 25.08 -24.89 -4.88
CA THR A 547 26.52 -24.68 -4.63
C THR A 547 27.28 -24.14 -5.86
N HIS A 548 26.77 -24.43 -7.06
CA HIS A 548 27.29 -23.92 -8.33
C HIS A 548 26.99 -22.43 -8.57
N ILE A 549 26.05 -21.83 -7.84
CA ILE A 549 25.64 -20.43 -8.02
C ILE A 549 26.54 -19.52 -7.18
N ARG A 550 27.31 -18.66 -7.86
CA ARG A 550 28.32 -17.80 -7.24
C ARG A 550 27.88 -16.35 -7.00
N THR A 551 26.69 -15.96 -7.45
CA THR A 551 26.12 -14.63 -7.24
C THR A 551 25.06 -14.66 -6.13
N PRO A 552 25.18 -13.85 -5.07
CA PRO A 552 24.21 -13.84 -3.97
C PRO A 552 22.77 -13.58 -4.41
N ALA A 553 22.56 -12.55 -5.25
CA ALA A 553 21.25 -12.21 -5.79
C ALA A 553 20.60 -13.38 -6.56
N LYS A 554 21.37 -14.01 -7.45
CA LYS A 554 20.91 -15.17 -8.23
C LYS A 554 20.63 -16.37 -7.33
N CYS A 555 21.50 -16.65 -6.37
CA CYS A 555 21.34 -17.76 -5.42
C CYS A 555 20.07 -17.59 -4.59
N ALA A 556 19.89 -16.40 -3.99
CA ALA A 556 18.70 -16.05 -3.23
C ALA A 556 17.43 -16.15 -4.09
N ALA A 557 17.46 -15.67 -5.34
CA ALA A 557 16.32 -15.80 -6.25
C ALA A 557 15.96 -17.25 -6.59
N ARG A 558 16.95 -18.17 -6.66
CA ARG A 558 16.71 -19.60 -6.91
C ARG A 558 16.19 -20.34 -5.69
N ILE A 559 16.74 -20.07 -4.51
CA ILE A 559 16.17 -20.57 -3.24
C ILE A 559 14.74 -20.04 -3.07
N GLY A 560 14.57 -18.74 -3.31
CA GLY A 560 13.32 -17.99 -3.26
C GLY A 560 12.19 -18.54 -4.13
N GLN A 561 12.51 -19.22 -5.24
CA GLN A 561 11.48 -19.80 -6.10
C GLN A 561 10.70 -20.94 -5.42
N CYS A 562 11.30 -21.62 -4.43
CA CYS A 562 10.64 -22.62 -3.59
C CYS A 562 9.66 -22.00 -2.58
N PHE A 563 9.76 -20.70 -2.33
CA PHE A 563 8.87 -19.91 -1.48
C PHE A 563 7.80 -19.17 -2.29
N THR A 564 7.59 -19.54 -3.56
CA THR A 564 6.52 -18.97 -4.38
C THR A 564 5.18 -19.55 -3.95
N ASP A 565 4.20 -18.67 -3.75
CA ASP A 565 2.82 -19.03 -3.47
C ASP A 565 2.24 -19.86 -4.61
N THR A 566 1.51 -20.92 -4.26
CA THR A 566 1.03 -21.91 -5.22
C THR A 566 -0.40 -22.30 -4.88
N THR A 567 -1.27 -22.28 -5.88
CA THR A 567 -2.73 -22.41 -5.70
C THR A 567 -3.20 -23.85 -5.80
N ALA A 568 -2.49 -24.68 -6.57
CA ALA A 568 -2.78 -26.09 -6.76
C ALA A 568 -1.48 -26.87 -6.96
N SER A 569 -1.54 -28.18 -6.73
CA SER A 569 -0.42 -29.08 -7.01
C SER A 569 -0.88 -30.46 -7.44
N VAL A 570 -0.13 -31.11 -8.32
CA VAL A 570 -0.35 -32.48 -8.79
C VAL A 570 0.95 -33.26 -8.69
N THR A 571 0.90 -34.51 -8.22
CA THR A 571 2.09 -35.38 -8.14
C THR A 571 2.27 -36.17 -9.44
N LEU A 572 3.48 -36.11 -9.99
CA LEU A 572 3.91 -36.90 -11.14
C LEU A 572 4.52 -38.24 -10.70
N GLN A 573 4.39 -39.23 -11.57
CA GLN A 573 5.07 -40.52 -11.46
C GLN A 573 6.39 -40.50 -12.24
N SER A 574 7.28 -41.45 -11.90
CA SER A 574 8.53 -41.62 -12.64
C SER A 574 8.25 -41.91 -14.12
N GLY A 575 8.92 -41.19 -15.01
CA GLY A 575 8.73 -41.31 -16.46
C GLY A 575 7.54 -40.53 -17.03
N GLU A 576 6.86 -39.68 -16.23
CA GLU A 576 5.85 -38.73 -16.74
C GLU A 576 6.44 -37.36 -17.11
N ASN A 577 7.71 -37.11 -16.80
CA ASN A 577 8.44 -35.89 -17.17
C ASN A 577 9.49 -36.22 -18.24
N ASP A 578 9.39 -35.54 -19.39
CA ASP A 578 10.25 -35.70 -20.56
C ASP A 578 10.88 -34.34 -20.96
N SER A 579 11.83 -34.37 -21.89
CA SER A 579 12.55 -33.16 -22.34
C SER A 579 12.12 -32.69 -23.73
N LEU A 580 12.13 -31.37 -23.94
CA LEU A 580 11.98 -30.69 -25.23
C LEU A 580 13.28 -30.01 -25.63
N SER A 581 13.49 -29.87 -26.94
CA SER A 581 14.58 -29.08 -27.49
C SER A 581 14.34 -27.57 -27.31
N VAL A 582 15.40 -26.85 -26.98
CA VAL A 582 15.41 -25.38 -27.02
C VAL A 582 15.38 -24.94 -28.47
N VAL A 583 14.48 -24.00 -28.80
CA VAL A 583 14.38 -23.42 -30.14
C VAL A 583 15.17 -22.13 -30.17
N ALA A 584 16.42 -22.20 -30.62
CA ALA A 584 17.27 -21.04 -30.78
C ALA A 584 17.56 -20.76 -32.26
N ARG A 585 17.50 -19.49 -32.67
CA ARG A 585 17.86 -19.00 -34.00
C ARG A 585 18.67 -17.71 -33.86
N ASN A 586 19.73 -17.56 -34.65
CA ASN A 586 20.57 -16.35 -34.65
C ASN A 586 21.06 -15.93 -33.25
N GLY A 587 21.33 -16.89 -32.36
CA GLY A 587 21.75 -16.64 -30.98
C GLY A 587 20.65 -16.14 -30.04
N ARG A 588 19.38 -16.16 -30.46
CA ARG A 588 18.20 -15.82 -29.65
C ARG A 588 17.37 -17.07 -29.35
N ASP A 589 16.81 -17.14 -28.15
CA ASP A 589 15.97 -18.25 -27.70
C ASP A 589 14.50 -17.88 -27.85
N PHE A 590 13.80 -18.59 -28.75
CA PHE A 590 12.36 -18.40 -29.02
C PHE A 590 11.48 -19.17 -28.02
N SER A 591 12.09 -20.01 -27.20
CA SER A 591 11.44 -20.95 -26.29
C SER A 591 11.80 -20.68 -24.82
N ASP A 592 12.32 -19.50 -24.48
CA ASP A 592 12.79 -19.17 -23.12
C ASP A 592 11.61 -19.20 -22.13
N GLY A 593 11.61 -20.23 -21.27
CA GLY A 593 10.63 -20.36 -20.20
C GLY A 593 9.33 -21.09 -20.55
N VAL A 594 9.19 -21.70 -21.73
CA VAL A 594 7.95 -22.41 -22.12
C VAL A 594 8.15 -23.90 -22.38
N GLY A 595 7.17 -24.72 -22.00
CA GLY A 595 7.08 -26.15 -22.27
C GLY A 595 5.66 -26.59 -22.64
N THR A 596 5.39 -27.90 -22.59
CA THR A 596 4.07 -28.45 -22.95
C THR A 596 3.55 -29.45 -21.91
N ILE A 597 2.23 -29.56 -21.84
CA ILE A 597 1.52 -30.47 -20.93
C ILE A 597 0.47 -31.27 -21.71
N SER A 598 0.30 -32.55 -21.37
CA SER A 598 -0.72 -33.40 -21.99
C SER A 598 -2.12 -33.13 -21.44
N ARG A 599 -3.15 -33.47 -22.22
CA ARG A 599 -4.56 -33.30 -21.81
C ARG A 599 -4.89 -34.03 -20.51
N ARG A 600 -4.43 -35.29 -20.36
CA ARG A 600 -4.75 -36.08 -19.15
C ARG A 600 -4.16 -35.47 -17.88
N LEU A 601 -2.93 -34.97 -17.94
CA LEU A 601 -2.32 -34.33 -16.78
C LEU A 601 -3.01 -32.98 -16.47
N LEU A 602 -3.44 -32.26 -17.50
CA LEU A 602 -4.21 -31.03 -17.33
C LEU A 602 -5.60 -31.29 -16.71
N GLU A 603 -6.26 -32.39 -17.07
CA GLU A 603 -7.50 -32.85 -16.43
C GLU A 603 -7.32 -33.18 -14.93
N ASP A 604 -6.14 -33.65 -14.52
CA ASP A 604 -5.80 -33.80 -13.09
C ASP A 604 -5.76 -32.44 -12.40
N VAL A 605 -5.12 -31.45 -13.03
CA VAL A 605 -5.07 -30.08 -12.50
C VAL A 605 -6.46 -29.47 -12.38
N TRP A 606 -7.31 -29.63 -13.40
CA TRP A 606 -8.71 -29.16 -13.36
C TRP A 606 -9.51 -29.80 -12.23
N ARG A 607 -9.26 -31.08 -11.92
CA ARG A 607 -9.90 -31.75 -10.78
C ARG A 607 -9.49 -31.14 -9.45
N VAL A 608 -8.26 -30.66 -9.30
CA VAL A 608 -7.80 -29.95 -8.10
C VAL A 608 -8.46 -28.58 -7.96
N TYR A 609 -8.68 -27.86 -9.06
CA TYR A 609 -9.42 -26.60 -9.05
C TYR A 609 -10.93 -26.78 -8.77
N GLY A 610 -11.47 -27.99 -8.92
CA GLY A 610 -12.88 -28.32 -8.69
C GLY A 610 -13.74 -28.27 -9.96
N GLN A 611 -14.93 -28.86 -9.90
CA GLN A 611 -15.82 -29.04 -11.07
C GLN A 611 -16.57 -27.75 -11.51
N LYS A 612 -16.53 -26.67 -10.71
CA LYS A 612 -17.35 -25.47 -10.89
C LYS A 612 -16.69 -24.29 -11.60
N GLN A 613 -15.39 -24.35 -11.88
CA GLN A 613 -14.81 -23.38 -12.82
C GLN A 613 -15.35 -23.66 -14.21
N GLN A 614 -16.23 -22.77 -14.69
CA GLN A 614 -16.85 -22.87 -16.01
C GLN A 614 -15.79 -22.92 -17.12
N LEU A 615 -14.66 -22.24 -16.92
CA LEU A 615 -13.55 -22.19 -17.86
C LEU A 615 -12.39 -23.08 -17.41
N LYS A 616 -11.95 -23.95 -18.32
CA LYS A 616 -10.84 -24.90 -18.11
C LYS A 616 -9.57 -24.35 -18.76
N PRO A 617 -8.55 -23.95 -17.97
CA PRO A 617 -7.38 -23.28 -18.50
C PRO A 617 -6.53 -24.27 -19.30
N THR A 618 -5.98 -23.81 -20.43
CA THR A 618 -5.14 -24.61 -21.33
C THR A 618 -3.67 -24.24 -21.29
N ALA A 619 -3.33 -23.19 -20.53
CA ALA A 619 -1.97 -22.78 -20.23
C ALA A 619 -1.81 -22.47 -18.74
N LEU A 620 -0.70 -22.93 -18.16
CA LEU A 620 -0.41 -22.86 -16.73
C LEU A 620 1.00 -22.30 -16.51
N GLN A 621 1.16 -21.45 -15.50
CA GLN A 621 2.47 -21.10 -14.95
C GLN A 621 2.82 -22.10 -13.85
N ILE A 622 4.02 -22.70 -13.95
CA ILE A 622 4.39 -23.82 -13.10
C ILE A 622 5.73 -23.64 -12.36
N ARG A 623 5.89 -24.41 -11.28
CA ARG A 623 7.17 -24.79 -10.69
C ARG A 623 7.21 -26.31 -10.57
N PHE A 624 8.33 -26.91 -10.96
CA PHE A 624 8.54 -28.34 -10.83
C PHE A 624 10.03 -28.59 -10.60
N GLN A 625 10.41 -29.19 -9.46
CA GLN A 625 11.82 -29.30 -9.08
C GLN A 625 12.53 -27.93 -9.14
N GLY A 626 13.60 -27.80 -9.94
CA GLY A 626 14.26 -26.53 -10.24
C GLY A 626 13.73 -25.80 -11.47
N ALA A 627 12.73 -26.35 -12.18
CA ALA A 627 12.11 -25.76 -13.36
C ALA A 627 11.16 -24.60 -13.03
N LYS A 628 11.21 -23.56 -13.86
CA LYS A 628 10.36 -22.37 -13.80
C LYS A 628 9.87 -22.02 -15.21
N GLY A 629 8.55 -21.87 -15.41
CA GLY A 629 8.03 -21.36 -16.67
C GLY A 629 6.53 -21.57 -16.92
N MET A 630 6.11 -21.39 -18.18
CA MET A 630 4.77 -21.71 -18.67
C MET A 630 4.73 -23.11 -19.30
N VAL A 631 3.59 -23.78 -19.21
CA VAL A 631 3.27 -24.96 -20.02
C VAL A 631 1.91 -24.81 -20.67
N SER A 632 1.81 -25.15 -21.95
CA SER A 632 0.55 -25.14 -22.70
C SER A 632 0.14 -26.53 -23.15
N LEU A 633 -1.17 -26.73 -23.31
CA LEU A 633 -1.74 -27.97 -23.82
C LEU A 633 -1.15 -28.31 -25.20
N ASP A 634 -0.48 -29.46 -25.29
CA ASP A 634 -0.20 -30.11 -26.57
C ASP A 634 -1.10 -31.33 -26.72
N SER A 635 -2.13 -31.18 -27.56
CA SER A 635 -3.12 -32.25 -27.78
C SER A 635 -2.57 -33.47 -28.56
N ARG A 636 -1.34 -33.40 -29.05
CA ARG A 636 -0.65 -34.53 -29.70
C ARG A 636 -0.08 -35.50 -28.66
N LEU A 637 0.19 -35.04 -27.43
CA LEU A 637 0.76 -35.85 -26.36
C LEU A 637 -0.25 -36.88 -25.85
N GLN A 638 0.23 -38.12 -25.68
CA GLN A 638 -0.56 -39.24 -25.15
C GLN A 638 -0.20 -39.50 -23.67
N GLY A 639 -1.17 -39.98 -22.90
CA GLY A 639 -0.96 -40.29 -21.47
C GLY A 639 -0.79 -39.05 -20.59
N ARG A 640 -0.23 -39.24 -19.39
CA ARG A 640 0.17 -38.16 -18.46
C ARG A 640 1.63 -37.81 -18.76
N ARG A 641 1.84 -36.62 -19.34
CA ARG A 641 3.15 -36.16 -19.79
C ARG A 641 3.34 -34.67 -19.52
N LEU A 642 4.47 -34.33 -18.95
CA LEU A 642 5.01 -32.97 -18.80
C LEU A 642 6.32 -32.90 -19.57
N LEU A 643 6.43 -31.96 -20.51
CA LEU A 643 7.58 -31.84 -21.38
C LEU A 643 8.24 -30.47 -21.16
N LEU A 644 9.45 -30.48 -20.61
CA LEU A 644 10.18 -29.27 -20.19
C LEU A 644 11.48 -29.07 -20.99
N ARG A 645 11.90 -27.82 -21.15
CA ARG A 645 13.16 -27.47 -21.82
C ARG A 645 14.29 -27.25 -20.81
N SER A 646 15.54 -27.42 -21.26
CA SER A 646 16.71 -27.20 -20.41
C SER A 646 16.84 -25.75 -19.92
N ASN A 647 16.42 -24.76 -20.72
CA ASN A 647 16.39 -23.34 -20.34
C ASN A 647 15.38 -23.02 -19.22
N MET A 648 14.41 -23.90 -18.95
CA MET A 648 13.48 -23.76 -17.82
C MET A 648 14.11 -24.19 -16.49
N MET A 649 15.13 -25.07 -16.52
CA MET A 649 15.81 -25.59 -15.33
C MET A 649 16.76 -24.56 -14.74
N LYS A 650 16.42 -24.03 -13.56
CA LYS A 650 17.18 -22.94 -12.94
C LYS A 650 18.18 -23.42 -11.88
N PHE A 651 17.99 -24.62 -11.34
CA PHE A 651 18.93 -25.36 -10.48
C PHE A 651 18.62 -26.87 -10.51
N GLY A 652 19.55 -27.72 -10.07
CA GLY A 652 19.40 -29.19 -10.04
C GLY A 652 19.27 -29.75 -8.61
N GLY A 653 19.30 -31.08 -8.47
CA GLY A 653 19.40 -31.76 -7.16
C GLY A 653 18.11 -31.82 -6.33
N SER A 654 16.97 -31.41 -6.88
CA SER A 654 15.66 -31.54 -6.22
C SER A 654 14.99 -32.86 -6.63
N GLU A 655 14.56 -33.66 -5.66
CA GLU A 655 13.88 -34.95 -5.90
C GLU A 655 12.35 -34.85 -5.95
N SER A 656 11.80 -33.65 -5.72
CA SER A 656 10.35 -33.43 -5.67
C SER A 656 9.66 -33.86 -6.98
N GLN A 657 8.58 -34.64 -6.86
CA GLN A 657 7.71 -35.00 -7.99
C GLN A 657 6.41 -34.19 -7.99
N VAL A 658 6.33 -33.13 -7.20
CA VAL A 658 5.15 -32.27 -7.11
C VAL A 658 5.24 -31.17 -8.17
N LEU A 659 4.30 -31.18 -9.12
CA LEU A 659 4.03 -30.10 -10.06
C LEU A 659 3.17 -29.05 -9.36
N GLU A 660 3.70 -27.84 -9.24
CA GLU A 660 3.08 -26.74 -8.49
C GLU A 660 2.57 -25.69 -9.48
N ILE A 661 1.31 -25.25 -9.32
CA ILE A 661 0.67 -24.28 -10.21
C ILE A 661 0.66 -22.91 -9.55
N CYS A 662 1.34 -21.95 -10.18
CA CYS A 662 1.45 -20.56 -9.73
C CYS A 662 0.42 -19.64 -10.37
N GLY A 663 -0.07 -19.98 -11.57
CA GLY A 663 -1.03 -19.17 -12.32
C GLY A 663 -1.65 -19.97 -13.46
N ALA A 664 -2.82 -19.55 -13.93
CA ALA A 664 -3.57 -20.24 -14.97
C ALA A 664 -4.38 -19.27 -15.82
N ALA A 665 -4.47 -19.53 -17.13
CA ALA A 665 -5.16 -18.70 -18.11
C ALA A 665 -6.69 -18.91 -18.09
N PHE A 666 -7.35 -18.59 -16.96
CA PHE A 666 -8.80 -18.81 -16.80
C PHE A 666 -9.66 -17.91 -17.69
N ARG A 667 -9.34 -16.61 -17.73
CA ARG A 667 -10.09 -15.59 -18.47
C ARG A 667 -9.13 -14.55 -19.06
N PRO A 668 -9.47 -13.88 -20.17
CA PRO A 668 -8.67 -12.79 -20.67
C PRO A 668 -8.73 -11.62 -19.67
N LEU A 669 -7.61 -10.94 -19.44
CA LEU A 669 -7.56 -9.78 -18.56
C LEU A 669 -7.88 -8.50 -19.36
N PRO A 670 -8.53 -7.49 -18.74
CA PRO A 670 -8.84 -6.24 -19.43
C PRO A 670 -7.55 -5.49 -19.78
N MET A 671 -7.49 -4.93 -21.00
CA MET A 671 -6.40 -4.05 -21.40
C MET A 671 -6.68 -2.62 -20.93
N VAL A 672 -5.72 -2.06 -20.21
CA VAL A 672 -5.76 -0.68 -19.73
C VAL A 672 -4.51 0.07 -20.20
N LEU A 673 -4.72 1.28 -20.69
CA LEU A 673 -3.65 2.24 -20.86
C LEU A 673 -3.05 2.60 -19.49
N ASN A 674 -1.82 3.10 -19.52
CA ASN A 674 -1.18 3.71 -18.37
C ASN A 674 -0.36 4.91 -18.89
N ARG A 675 0.16 5.75 -17.98
CA ARG A 675 0.95 6.93 -18.37
C ARG A 675 2.09 6.62 -19.35
N GLN A 676 2.81 5.51 -19.15
CA GLN A 676 3.91 5.12 -20.03
C GLN A 676 3.42 4.75 -21.43
N PHE A 677 2.36 3.95 -21.54
CA PHE A 677 1.78 3.57 -22.84
C PHE A 677 1.23 4.77 -23.59
N ILE A 678 0.47 5.64 -22.91
CA ILE A 678 -0.05 6.87 -23.51
C ILE A 678 1.10 7.69 -24.08
N LYS A 679 2.18 7.85 -23.30
CA LYS A 679 3.32 8.66 -23.73
C LYS A 679 4.07 8.04 -24.91
N ILE A 680 4.33 6.73 -24.89
CA ILE A 680 4.98 6.06 -26.03
C ILE A 680 4.09 6.14 -27.28
N LEU A 681 2.79 5.87 -27.16
CA LEU A 681 1.86 5.94 -28.30
C LEU A 681 1.73 7.36 -28.86
N GLU A 682 1.71 8.39 -28.01
CA GLU A 682 1.80 9.80 -28.42
C GLU A 682 3.04 10.04 -29.29
N ASP A 683 4.22 9.63 -28.82
CA ASP A 683 5.48 9.83 -29.54
C ASP A 683 5.57 8.98 -30.83
N LEU A 684 4.90 7.82 -30.86
CA LEU A 684 4.72 7.01 -32.07
C LEU A 684 3.66 7.59 -33.05
N GLY A 685 3.06 8.73 -32.73
CA GLY A 685 2.21 9.53 -33.61
C GLY A 685 0.69 9.36 -33.42
N VAL A 686 0.24 8.74 -32.33
CA VAL A 686 -1.18 8.73 -31.95
C VAL A 686 -1.57 10.12 -31.44
N HIS A 687 -2.67 10.67 -31.95
CA HIS A 687 -3.08 12.04 -31.64
C HIS A 687 -3.62 12.16 -30.21
N THR A 688 -3.35 13.29 -29.53
CA THR A 688 -3.83 13.55 -28.16
C THR A 688 -5.35 13.40 -28.02
N ASP A 689 -6.11 13.83 -29.04
CA ASP A 689 -7.58 13.73 -29.04
C ASP A 689 -8.10 12.30 -28.94
N VAL A 690 -7.33 11.30 -29.40
CA VAL A 690 -7.72 9.89 -29.27
C VAL A 690 -7.74 9.50 -27.79
N PHE A 691 -6.71 9.89 -27.03
CA PHE A 691 -6.67 9.58 -25.61
C PHE A 691 -7.74 10.36 -24.84
N LEU A 692 -7.97 11.63 -25.20
CA LEU A 692 -9.05 12.43 -24.62
C LEU A 692 -10.42 11.82 -24.91
N GLN A 693 -10.65 11.30 -26.13
CA GLN A 693 -11.88 10.62 -26.48
C GLN A 693 -12.08 9.37 -25.62
N LEU A 694 -11.05 8.50 -25.50
CA LEU A 694 -11.12 7.31 -24.65
C LEU A 694 -11.37 7.66 -23.17
N GLN A 695 -10.72 8.71 -22.67
CA GLN A 695 -10.94 9.22 -21.32
C GLN A 695 -12.37 9.74 -21.14
N ASN A 696 -12.85 10.58 -22.05
CA ASN A 696 -14.18 11.17 -21.97
C ASN A 696 -15.27 10.11 -22.06
N GLU A 697 -15.11 9.11 -22.95
CA GLU A 697 -16.01 7.95 -23.03
C GLU A 697 -16.17 7.28 -21.64
N GLN A 698 -15.07 7.06 -20.92
CA GLN A 698 -15.11 6.47 -19.57
C GLN A 698 -15.60 7.43 -18.48
N VAL A 699 -15.26 8.71 -18.55
CA VAL A 699 -15.76 9.70 -17.56
C VAL A 699 -17.26 9.91 -17.74
N ASP A 700 -17.75 9.96 -18.97
CA ASP A 700 -19.17 10.08 -19.29
C ASP A 700 -19.92 8.78 -18.94
N GLU A 701 -19.29 7.63 -19.10
CA GLU A 701 -19.81 6.36 -18.59
C GLU A 701 -19.98 6.41 -17.05
N LEU A 702 -18.97 6.89 -16.30
CA LEU A 702 -19.07 7.09 -14.85
C LEU A 702 -20.20 8.06 -14.46
N ARG A 703 -20.41 9.14 -15.24
CA ARG A 703 -21.53 10.09 -15.02
C ARG A 703 -22.88 9.45 -15.31
N CYS A 704 -23.02 8.80 -16.45
CA CYS A 704 -24.25 8.11 -16.86
C CYS A 704 -24.63 6.99 -15.89
N MET A 705 -23.62 6.33 -15.31
CA MET A 705 -23.80 5.26 -14.34
C MET A 705 -24.40 5.70 -13.00
N LEU A 706 -24.50 7.01 -12.75
CA LEU A 706 -25.16 7.58 -11.57
C LEU A 706 -26.58 8.09 -11.85
N THR A 707 -27.04 8.04 -13.10
CA THR A 707 -28.36 8.58 -13.47
C THR A 707 -29.52 7.64 -13.17
N SER A 708 -29.24 6.34 -13.02
CA SER A 708 -30.25 5.33 -12.68
C SER A 708 -29.63 4.16 -11.94
N ALA A 709 -30.43 3.53 -11.07
CA ALA A 709 -30.05 2.33 -10.31
C ALA A 709 -29.48 1.21 -11.20
N ARG A 710 -30.06 0.99 -12.39
CA ARG A 710 -29.60 -0.05 -13.32
C ARG A 710 -28.21 0.22 -13.88
N ASN A 711 -27.91 1.48 -14.21
CA ASN A 711 -26.58 1.83 -14.70
C ASN A 711 -25.54 1.74 -13.56
N THR A 712 -25.93 2.11 -12.33
CA THR A 712 -25.07 1.97 -11.15
C THR A 712 -24.74 0.52 -10.86
N ALA A 713 -25.72 -0.37 -10.94
CA ALA A 713 -25.50 -1.79 -10.78
C ALA A 713 -24.49 -2.34 -11.79
N SER A 714 -24.62 -1.96 -13.08
CA SER A 714 -23.68 -2.37 -14.13
C SER A 714 -22.26 -1.86 -13.90
N LEU A 715 -22.09 -0.64 -13.35
CA LEU A 715 -20.79 -0.10 -12.98
C LEU A 715 -20.13 -0.96 -11.90
N LEU A 716 -20.88 -1.26 -10.83
CA LEU A 716 -20.38 -2.01 -9.69
C LEU A 716 -19.92 -3.42 -10.08
N ASP A 717 -20.66 -4.07 -11.00
CA ASP A 717 -20.26 -5.36 -11.56
C ASP A 717 -18.94 -5.26 -12.34
N THR A 718 -18.77 -4.20 -13.13
CA THR A 718 -17.56 -3.94 -13.92
C THR A 718 -16.34 -3.64 -13.04
N LEU A 719 -16.53 -2.92 -11.93
CA LEU A 719 -15.46 -2.56 -11.01
C LEU A 719 -14.95 -3.75 -10.19
N GLU A 720 -15.69 -4.86 -10.10
CA GLU A 720 -15.39 -6.01 -9.24
C GLU A 720 -15.13 -5.60 -7.76
N MET A 721 -15.67 -4.46 -7.32
CA MET A 721 -15.39 -3.86 -6.01
C MET A 721 -16.38 -4.30 -4.92
N THR A 722 -17.57 -4.80 -5.31
CA THR A 722 -18.66 -5.14 -4.39
C THR A 722 -19.29 -6.51 -4.69
N LYS A 723 -18.51 -7.46 -5.24
CA LYS A 723 -19.00 -8.82 -5.54
C LYS A 723 -19.53 -9.53 -4.28
N ALA A 724 -18.79 -9.40 -3.18
CA ALA A 724 -19.13 -9.94 -1.86
C ALA A 724 -20.57 -9.63 -1.43
N THR A 725 -20.97 -8.36 -1.53
CA THR A 725 -22.26 -7.87 -1.04
C THR A 725 -23.36 -7.95 -2.08
N ARG A 726 -23.03 -8.34 -3.33
CA ARG A 726 -23.93 -8.30 -4.50
C ARG A 726 -24.69 -6.97 -4.60
N LEU A 727 -23.99 -5.87 -4.31
CA LEU A 727 -24.59 -4.55 -4.23
C LEU A 727 -25.31 -4.15 -5.52
N SER A 728 -24.79 -4.55 -6.68
CA SER A 728 -25.43 -4.38 -7.98
C SER A 728 -26.83 -4.99 -8.01
N SER A 729 -26.98 -6.24 -7.54
CA SER A 729 -28.28 -6.91 -7.45
C SER A 729 -29.21 -6.23 -6.45
N LEU A 730 -28.70 -5.83 -5.28
CA LEU A 730 -29.50 -5.11 -4.27
C LEU A 730 -30.06 -3.80 -4.85
N ILE A 731 -29.24 -3.00 -5.52
CA ILE A 731 -29.66 -1.73 -6.13
C ILE A 731 -30.77 -1.97 -7.19
N ASN A 732 -30.64 -3.02 -8.01
CA ASN A 732 -31.67 -3.40 -8.98
C ASN A 732 -32.98 -3.83 -8.29
N ASP A 733 -32.89 -4.65 -7.24
CA ASP A 733 -34.07 -5.13 -6.52
C ASP A 733 -34.79 -3.99 -5.79
N LEU A 734 -34.06 -3.05 -5.20
CA LEU A 734 -34.62 -1.83 -4.59
C LEU A 734 -35.36 -0.99 -5.62
N HIS A 735 -34.78 -0.81 -6.82
CA HIS A 735 -35.42 -0.08 -7.90
C HIS A 735 -36.72 -0.73 -8.36
N ASP A 736 -36.74 -2.06 -8.51
CA ASP A 736 -37.93 -2.80 -8.95
C ASP A 736 -39.12 -2.64 -7.99
N ILE A 737 -38.86 -2.49 -6.68
CA ILE A 737 -39.89 -2.23 -5.67
C ILE A 737 -40.19 -0.73 -5.43
N GLY A 738 -39.58 0.16 -6.23
CA GLY A 738 -39.80 1.61 -6.17
C GLY A 738 -39.04 2.35 -5.06
N LEU A 739 -37.95 1.77 -4.54
CA LEU A 739 -37.05 2.43 -3.59
C LEU A 739 -35.79 2.93 -4.30
N ASP A 740 -35.46 4.20 -4.07
CA ASP A 740 -34.30 4.85 -4.69
C ASP A 740 -33.11 4.89 -3.73
N TYR A 741 -32.03 4.15 -4.06
CA TYR A 741 -30.85 4.04 -3.21
C TYR A 741 -30.17 5.39 -2.96
N HIS A 742 -30.38 6.39 -3.83
CA HIS A 742 -29.88 7.74 -3.62
C HIS A 742 -30.48 8.44 -2.39
N THR A 743 -31.51 7.87 -1.76
CA THR A 743 -32.06 8.39 -0.50
C THR A 743 -31.32 7.87 0.74
N ASP A 744 -30.38 6.93 0.55
CA ASP A 744 -29.61 6.28 1.62
C ASP A 744 -28.14 6.72 1.62
N TYR A 745 -27.71 7.40 2.68
CA TYR A 745 -26.35 7.94 2.79
C TYR A 745 -25.25 6.88 2.78
N PHE A 746 -25.52 5.68 3.33
CA PHE A 746 -24.50 4.64 3.40
C PHE A 746 -24.28 4.04 2.01
N LEU A 747 -25.35 3.63 1.32
CA LEU A 747 -25.27 3.08 -0.03
C LEU A 747 -24.73 4.11 -1.02
N TYR A 748 -25.18 5.36 -0.93
CA TYR A 748 -24.67 6.44 -1.75
C TYR A 748 -23.17 6.67 -1.52
N GLY A 749 -22.71 6.72 -0.27
CA GLY A 749 -21.29 6.88 0.06
C GLY A 749 -20.41 5.75 -0.50
N VAL A 750 -20.87 4.50 -0.44
CA VAL A 750 -20.17 3.35 -1.05
C VAL A 750 -20.03 3.50 -2.56
N VAL A 751 -21.10 3.94 -3.25
CA VAL A 751 -21.08 4.19 -4.70
C VAL A 751 -20.18 5.39 -5.04
N GLU A 752 -20.26 6.48 -4.26
CA GLU A 752 -19.40 7.66 -4.39
C GLU A 752 -17.91 7.26 -4.30
N MET A 753 -17.55 6.42 -3.32
CA MET A 753 -16.20 5.88 -3.17
C MET A 753 -15.73 5.07 -4.37
N ALA A 754 -16.58 4.17 -4.90
CA ALA A 754 -16.23 3.36 -6.06
C ALA A 754 -15.96 4.24 -7.30
N VAL A 755 -16.81 5.24 -7.53
CA VAL A 755 -16.69 6.18 -8.65
C VAL A 755 -15.44 7.05 -8.51
N ILE A 756 -15.20 7.66 -7.34
CA ILE A 756 -14.05 8.53 -7.10
C ILE A 756 -12.74 7.75 -7.18
N SER A 757 -12.70 6.53 -6.66
CA SER A 757 -11.53 5.64 -6.80
C SER A 757 -11.20 5.41 -8.28
N ARG A 758 -12.21 5.11 -9.11
CA ARG A 758 -12.03 4.91 -10.56
C ARG A 758 -11.61 6.19 -11.29
N LEU A 759 -12.25 7.32 -10.99
CA LEU A 759 -11.93 8.63 -11.56
C LEU A 759 -10.47 9.02 -11.28
N ARG A 760 -9.98 8.74 -10.06
CA ARG A 760 -8.59 8.99 -9.65
C ARG A 760 -7.60 8.07 -10.35
N ASP A 761 -7.96 6.80 -10.57
CA ASP A 761 -7.16 5.87 -11.37
C ASP A 761 -6.98 6.38 -12.82
N ILE A 762 -8.04 6.94 -13.41
CA ILE A 762 -7.97 7.59 -14.74
C ILE A 762 -7.07 8.83 -14.68
N LYS A 763 -7.34 9.78 -13.76
CA LYS A 763 -6.64 11.08 -13.70
C LYS A 763 -5.16 10.97 -13.36
N TYR A 764 -4.79 10.24 -12.31
CA TYR A 764 -3.42 10.25 -11.78
C TYR A 764 -2.53 9.14 -12.36
N ARG A 765 -3.13 8.06 -12.89
CA ARG A 765 -2.38 6.90 -13.43
C ARG A 765 -2.59 6.68 -14.91
N GLY A 766 -3.52 7.41 -15.55
CA GLY A 766 -3.88 7.19 -16.94
C GLY A 766 -4.44 5.79 -17.18
N ARG A 767 -5.07 5.16 -16.17
CA ARG A 767 -5.72 3.85 -16.30
C ARG A 767 -7.03 3.99 -17.07
N ILE A 768 -6.91 4.05 -18.38
CA ILE A 768 -8.03 4.17 -19.31
C ILE A 768 -8.22 2.81 -19.98
N ASP A 769 -9.38 2.19 -19.81
CA ASP A 769 -9.70 0.91 -20.46
C ASP A 769 -9.71 1.01 -21.98
N VAL A 770 -9.38 -0.07 -22.67
CA VAL A 770 -9.44 -0.19 -24.12
C VAL A 770 -10.36 -1.35 -24.47
N SER A 771 -11.56 -1.05 -24.97
CA SER A 771 -12.57 -2.06 -25.30
C SER A 771 -12.09 -3.05 -26.37
N GLU A 772 -11.39 -2.55 -27.39
CA GLU A 772 -10.71 -3.36 -28.42
C GLU A 772 -9.27 -3.73 -28.01
N GLY A 773 -9.13 -4.30 -26.81
CA GLY A 773 -7.86 -4.81 -26.30
C GLY A 773 -8.01 -5.86 -25.18
N VAL A 774 -7.03 -6.75 -25.06
CA VAL A 774 -6.94 -7.74 -23.97
C VAL A 774 -5.49 -7.95 -23.51
N THR A 775 -5.32 -8.45 -22.30
CA THR A 775 -4.03 -8.88 -21.75
C THR A 775 -4.05 -10.39 -21.52
N LEU A 776 -3.05 -11.11 -22.05
CA LEU A 776 -3.01 -12.58 -22.11
C LEU A 776 -1.63 -13.15 -21.76
N TYR A 777 -1.59 -14.41 -21.35
CA TYR A 777 -0.31 -15.14 -21.21
C TYR A 777 0.32 -15.41 -22.58
N GLY A 778 1.65 -15.28 -22.64
CA GLY A 778 2.44 -15.62 -23.81
C GLY A 778 2.89 -17.08 -23.83
N ILE A 779 2.79 -17.73 -24.99
CA ILE A 779 3.36 -19.06 -25.26
C ILE A 779 3.97 -19.13 -26.67
N MET A 780 4.71 -20.19 -26.97
CA MET A 780 5.32 -20.42 -28.29
C MET A 780 4.48 -21.35 -29.16
N ASP A 781 4.52 -21.13 -30.48
CA ASP A 781 3.96 -22.05 -31.48
C ASP A 781 4.83 -23.32 -31.65
N GLU A 782 4.44 -24.39 -30.95
CA GLU A 782 5.04 -25.74 -31.04
C GLU A 782 4.76 -26.47 -32.37
N THR A 783 3.98 -25.88 -33.28
CA THR A 783 3.67 -26.45 -34.61
C THR A 783 4.54 -25.85 -35.71
N GLY A 784 5.04 -24.63 -35.50
CA GLY A 784 5.87 -23.90 -36.47
C GLY A 784 5.09 -23.33 -37.65
N TYR A 785 3.78 -23.17 -37.50
CA TYR A 785 2.88 -22.64 -38.51
C TYR A 785 3.00 -21.11 -38.67
N LEU A 786 3.09 -20.38 -37.56
CA LEU A 786 3.15 -18.92 -37.55
C LEU A 786 4.48 -18.43 -38.11
N LYS A 787 4.46 -17.52 -39.09
CA LYS A 787 5.66 -16.88 -39.65
C LYS A 787 6.15 -15.73 -38.76
N GLN A 788 7.35 -15.21 -39.05
CA GLN A 788 7.86 -13.99 -38.40
C GLN A 788 6.86 -12.84 -38.53
N GLY A 789 6.61 -12.12 -37.43
CA GLY A 789 5.64 -11.03 -37.38
C GLY A 789 4.17 -11.46 -37.38
N GLN A 790 3.90 -12.76 -37.21
CA GLN A 790 2.56 -13.31 -37.02
C GLN A 790 2.37 -13.82 -35.59
N VAL A 791 1.18 -13.61 -35.05
CA VAL A 791 0.72 -14.15 -33.78
C VAL A 791 -0.65 -14.81 -33.96
N TYR A 792 -0.98 -15.74 -33.09
CA TYR A 792 -2.34 -16.28 -32.99
C TYR A 792 -2.90 -15.93 -31.62
N VAL A 793 -4.10 -15.34 -31.59
CA VAL A 793 -4.69 -14.79 -30.36
C VAL A 793 -6.08 -15.37 -30.19
N VAL A 794 -6.30 -16.03 -29.07
CA VAL A 794 -7.55 -16.70 -28.73
C VAL A 794 -8.00 -16.32 -27.33
N THR A 795 -9.28 -16.02 -27.18
CA THR A 795 -9.93 -15.64 -25.92
C THR A 795 -11.20 -16.43 -25.70
N GLU A 796 -11.57 -16.65 -24.44
CA GLU A 796 -12.76 -17.36 -24.00
C GLU A 796 -13.18 -16.74 -22.66
N ARG A 797 -14.32 -16.02 -22.65
CA ARG A 797 -14.78 -15.22 -21.50
C ARG A 797 -15.83 -15.92 -20.65
N GLY A 798 -16.43 -16.98 -21.16
CA GLY A 798 -17.42 -17.80 -20.46
C GLY A 798 -18.19 -18.69 -21.44
N PRO A 799 -19.10 -19.54 -20.94
CA PRO A 799 -19.97 -20.37 -21.76
C PRO A 799 -20.87 -19.55 -22.69
N ASP A 800 -21.32 -18.38 -22.22
CA ASP A 800 -22.32 -17.55 -22.90
C ASP A 800 -21.71 -16.64 -23.98
N GLU A 801 -20.52 -16.08 -23.73
CA GLU A 801 -19.78 -15.29 -24.74
C GLU A 801 -19.00 -16.17 -25.72
N GLY A 802 -18.59 -17.36 -25.27
CA GLY A 802 -17.90 -18.34 -26.09
C GLY A 802 -16.44 -17.98 -26.43
N ARG A 803 -15.89 -18.73 -27.37
CA ARG A 803 -14.49 -18.63 -27.82
C ARG A 803 -14.38 -17.67 -29.00
N HIS A 804 -13.45 -16.73 -28.93
CA HIS A 804 -13.18 -15.73 -29.96
C HIS A 804 -11.72 -15.74 -30.41
N GLU A 805 -11.53 -15.77 -31.72
CA GLU A 805 -10.23 -15.60 -32.36
C GLU A 805 -10.09 -14.18 -32.89
N ILE A 806 -8.98 -13.53 -32.55
CA ILE A 806 -8.73 -12.15 -32.99
C ILE A 806 -7.90 -12.21 -34.28
N LEU A 807 -8.58 -12.02 -35.41
CA LEU A 807 -7.98 -12.08 -36.75
C LEU A 807 -7.90 -10.68 -37.35
N ARG A 808 -6.70 -10.09 -37.39
CA ARG A 808 -6.46 -8.70 -37.79
C ARG A 808 -5.08 -8.53 -38.42
N ASN A 809 -5.02 -7.83 -39.55
CA ASN A 809 -3.76 -7.50 -40.25
C ASN A 809 -2.90 -6.43 -39.55
N THR A 810 -3.34 -5.89 -38.42
CA THR A 810 -2.58 -4.89 -37.67
C THR A 810 -3.04 -4.93 -36.22
N VAL A 811 -2.18 -5.47 -35.36
CA VAL A 811 -2.40 -5.56 -33.92
C VAL A 811 -1.16 -5.03 -33.21
N ILE A 812 -1.37 -4.22 -32.18
CA ILE A 812 -0.30 -3.73 -31.32
C ILE A 812 -0.07 -4.76 -30.22
N VAL A 813 1.19 -5.13 -30.01
CA VAL A 813 1.59 -6.04 -28.94
C VAL A 813 2.67 -5.36 -28.10
N THR A 814 2.50 -5.42 -26.78
CA THR A 814 3.46 -4.87 -25.82
C THR A 814 3.39 -5.58 -24.46
N ARG A 815 4.30 -5.25 -23.55
CA ARG A 815 4.37 -5.78 -22.19
C ARG A 815 4.49 -4.63 -21.19
N SER A 816 3.85 -4.75 -20.04
CA SER A 816 3.99 -3.79 -18.94
C SER A 816 5.14 -4.20 -18.01
N PRO A 817 6.00 -3.26 -17.54
CA PRO A 817 6.10 -1.87 -17.96
C PRO A 817 6.84 -1.72 -19.31
N ALA A 818 6.49 -0.71 -20.12
CA ALA A 818 7.24 -0.30 -21.30
C ALA A 818 7.78 1.12 -21.11
N MET A 819 8.97 1.41 -21.64
CA MET A 819 9.58 2.75 -21.55
C MET A 819 10.25 3.17 -22.86
N HIS A 820 10.86 2.23 -23.57
CA HIS A 820 11.47 2.50 -24.85
C HIS A 820 10.41 2.52 -25.96
N PRO A 821 10.50 3.41 -26.96
CA PRO A 821 9.50 3.48 -28.02
C PRO A 821 9.34 2.18 -28.81
N GLY A 822 10.44 1.41 -28.93
CA GLY A 822 10.46 0.08 -29.54
C GLY A 822 9.85 -1.05 -28.69
N ASP A 823 9.41 -0.81 -27.45
CA ASP A 823 8.73 -1.82 -26.63
C ASP A 823 7.29 -2.09 -27.10
N ILE A 824 6.78 -1.27 -28.02
CA ILE A 824 5.48 -1.42 -28.68
C ILE A 824 5.72 -1.87 -30.12
N GLN A 825 5.26 -3.06 -30.47
CA GLN A 825 5.43 -3.63 -31.80
C GLN A 825 4.10 -3.85 -32.49
N VAL A 826 4.10 -3.80 -33.82
CA VAL A 826 2.92 -4.02 -34.65
C VAL A 826 3.08 -5.32 -35.43
N VAL A 827 2.10 -6.22 -35.31
CA VAL A 827 2.12 -7.56 -35.89
C VAL A 827 0.79 -7.93 -36.53
N ASN A 828 0.76 -9.08 -37.21
CA ASN A 828 -0.46 -9.64 -37.78
C ASN A 828 -1.01 -10.73 -36.87
N ALA A 829 -2.26 -10.59 -36.43
CA ALA A 829 -2.98 -11.69 -35.79
C ALA A 829 -3.69 -12.51 -36.86
N VAL A 830 -3.21 -13.75 -37.09
CA VAL A 830 -3.60 -14.58 -38.23
C VAL A 830 -4.33 -15.84 -37.78
N ASP A 831 -5.08 -16.44 -38.70
CA ASP A 831 -5.77 -17.71 -38.46
C ASP A 831 -4.80 -18.89 -38.60
N VAL A 832 -5.17 -20.03 -38.03
CA VAL A 832 -4.44 -21.31 -38.11
C VAL A 832 -5.39 -22.40 -38.62
N PRO A 833 -4.89 -23.51 -39.19
CA PRO A 833 -5.75 -24.56 -39.74
C PRO A 833 -6.70 -25.14 -38.68
N GLU A 834 -7.91 -25.53 -39.07
CA GLU A 834 -8.92 -26.08 -38.14
C GLU A 834 -8.46 -27.34 -37.40
N ASN A 835 -7.59 -28.14 -38.01
CA ASN A 835 -6.99 -29.32 -37.38
C ASN A 835 -5.74 -29.02 -36.54
N SER A 836 -5.34 -27.75 -36.42
CA SER A 836 -4.16 -27.35 -35.67
C SER A 836 -4.37 -27.60 -34.17
N PRO A 837 -3.36 -28.15 -33.46
CA PRO A 837 -3.37 -28.22 -31.99
C PRO A 837 -3.61 -26.87 -31.31
N LEU A 838 -3.23 -25.76 -31.95
CA LEU A 838 -3.39 -24.41 -31.42
C LEU A 838 -4.87 -23.99 -31.27
N LYS A 839 -5.79 -24.57 -32.07
CA LYS A 839 -7.24 -24.31 -31.95
C LYS A 839 -7.83 -24.78 -30.63
N LYS A 840 -7.15 -25.69 -29.92
CA LYS A 840 -7.57 -26.21 -28.61
C LYS A 840 -7.08 -25.38 -27.42
N LEU A 841 -6.36 -24.28 -27.69
CA LEU A 841 -5.90 -23.35 -26.68
C LEU A 841 -6.94 -22.25 -26.45
N SER A 842 -6.88 -21.64 -25.27
CA SER A 842 -7.78 -20.59 -24.80
C SER A 842 -7.00 -19.58 -23.96
N ASN A 843 -7.37 -18.30 -24.07
CA ASN A 843 -6.85 -17.19 -23.27
C ASN A 843 -5.34 -16.99 -23.32
N VAL A 844 -4.76 -17.12 -24.52
CA VAL A 844 -3.32 -16.99 -24.76
C VAL A 844 -3.01 -16.22 -26.04
N VAL A 845 -1.84 -15.60 -26.08
CA VAL A 845 -1.18 -15.17 -27.32
C VAL A 845 -0.06 -16.16 -27.65
N VAL A 846 -0.08 -16.68 -28.88
CA VAL A 846 0.90 -17.63 -29.40
C VAL A 846 1.87 -16.90 -30.30
N PHE A 847 3.15 -16.98 -29.96
CA PHE A 847 4.24 -16.35 -30.70
C PHE A 847 4.91 -17.31 -31.67
N SER A 848 5.31 -16.80 -32.84
CA SER A 848 6.08 -17.56 -33.81
C SER A 848 7.44 -18.00 -33.25
N GLN A 849 7.86 -19.21 -33.62
CA GLN A 849 9.22 -19.72 -33.39
C GLN A 849 10.20 -19.42 -34.56
N HIS A 850 9.80 -18.53 -35.48
CA HIS A 850 10.57 -18.14 -36.66
C HIS A 850 10.90 -16.64 -36.67
N GLY A 851 11.96 -16.29 -37.38
CA GLY A 851 12.45 -14.92 -37.55
C GLY A 851 13.85 -14.73 -36.97
N ASP A 852 14.32 -13.49 -37.00
CA ASP A 852 15.68 -13.15 -36.56
C ASP A 852 15.83 -12.97 -35.04
N ARG A 853 14.74 -12.55 -34.38
CA ARG A 853 14.63 -12.37 -32.93
C ARG A 853 13.21 -12.72 -32.50
N ASP A 854 13.09 -13.31 -31.33
CA ASP A 854 11.80 -13.67 -30.74
C ASP A 854 11.01 -12.40 -30.39
N LEU A 855 9.71 -12.38 -30.70
CA LEU A 855 8.86 -11.22 -30.44
C LEU A 855 8.79 -10.89 -28.93
N PRO A 856 8.63 -11.85 -28.00
CA PRO A 856 8.69 -11.59 -26.55
C PRO A 856 9.85 -10.68 -26.10
N SER A 857 11.08 -10.99 -26.52
CA SER A 857 12.25 -10.20 -26.11
C SER A 857 12.27 -8.78 -26.68
N MET A 858 11.52 -8.50 -27.74
CA MET A 858 11.34 -7.13 -28.27
C MET A 858 10.44 -6.28 -27.38
N LEU A 859 9.64 -6.89 -26.51
CA LEU A 859 8.61 -6.22 -25.71
C LEU A 859 9.11 -5.96 -24.29
N SER A 860 9.97 -4.94 -24.17
CA SER A 860 10.66 -4.61 -22.92
C SER A 860 11.52 -5.76 -22.36
N GLY A 861 12.08 -6.63 -23.22
CA GLY A 861 12.88 -7.78 -22.80
C GLY A 861 12.06 -8.93 -22.17
N GLY A 862 10.89 -9.21 -22.72
CA GLY A 862 10.01 -10.29 -22.25
C GLY A 862 10.51 -11.70 -22.55
N ASP A 863 9.92 -12.65 -21.84
CA ASP A 863 10.12 -14.10 -22.01
C ASP A 863 8.77 -14.84 -21.93
N LEU A 864 8.80 -16.18 -21.92
CA LEU A 864 7.60 -17.01 -21.84
C LEU A 864 7.51 -17.74 -20.50
N ASP A 865 8.08 -17.19 -19.42
CA ASP A 865 8.11 -17.81 -18.09
C ASP A 865 6.90 -17.47 -17.18
N GLY A 866 5.98 -16.67 -17.73
CA GLY A 866 4.75 -16.20 -17.10
C GLY A 866 4.36 -14.77 -17.44
N ASP A 867 5.04 -14.14 -18.41
CA ASP A 867 4.73 -12.79 -18.84
C ASP A 867 3.32 -12.63 -19.42
N LEU A 868 2.72 -11.48 -19.12
CA LEU A 868 1.45 -11.04 -19.64
C LEU A 868 1.67 -9.99 -20.73
N TYR A 869 1.05 -10.21 -21.89
CA TYR A 869 1.17 -9.38 -23.08
C TYR A 869 -0.13 -8.67 -23.38
N ASN A 870 -0.03 -7.38 -23.65
CA ASN A 870 -1.14 -6.51 -24.02
C ASN A 870 -1.32 -6.54 -25.54
N ILE A 871 -2.51 -6.87 -25.98
CA ILE A 871 -2.92 -7.00 -27.38
C ILE A 871 -3.99 -5.94 -27.65
N ILE A 872 -3.72 -4.98 -28.53
CA ILE A 872 -4.66 -3.90 -28.87
C ILE A 872 -4.94 -3.92 -30.38
N TRP A 873 -6.22 -3.92 -30.75
CA TRP A 873 -6.65 -3.79 -32.14
C TRP A 873 -7.57 -2.58 -32.39
N ASP A 874 -7.70 -1.68 -31.41
CA ASP A 874 -8.36 -0.39 -31.59
C ASP A 874 -7.62 0.43 -32.67
N LYS A 875 -8.33 0.72 -33.77
CA LYS A 875 -7.76 1.45 -34.90
C LYS A 875 -7.35 2.88 -34.55
N ARG A 876 -7.98 3.49 -33.54
CA ARG A 876 -7.65 4.85 -33.08
C ARG A 876 -6.27 4.92 -32.44
N LEU A 877 -5.83 3.82 -31.80
CA LEU A 877 -4.54 3.71 -31.11
C LEU A 877 -3.39 3.24 -32.01
N ARG A 878 -3.65 3.05 -33.32
CA ARG A 878 -2.62 2.59 -34.26
C ARG A 878 -1.48 3.61 -34.37
N PRO A 879 -0.22 3.22 -34.07
CA PRO A 879 0.91 4.11 -34.21
C PRO A 879 1.18 4.43 -35.68
N LYS A 880 1.67 5.65 -35.96
CA LYS A 880 2.09 6.09 -37.29
C LYS A 880 3.54 5.73 -37.59
N LEU A 881 4.34 5.56 -36.54
CA LEU A 881 5.74 5.18 -36.58
C LEU A 881 5.92 3.81 -35.92
N VAL A 882 6.87 3.02 -36.43
CA VAL A 882 7.32 1.77 -35.78
C VAL A 882 8.78 1.97 -35.40
N ALA A 883 9.07 1.89 -34.10
CA ALA A 883 10.42 2.03 -33.59
C ALA A 883 11.12 0.67 -33.50
N THR A 884 12.42 0.66 -33.75
CA THR A 884 13.25 -0.53 -33.57
C THR A 884 13.25 -0.96 -32.10
N PRO A 885 12.99 -2.24 -31.78
CA PRO A 885 13.08 -2.76 -30.42
C PRO A 885 14.45 -2.53 -29.80
N ALA A 886 14.48 -2.18 -28.52
CA ALA A 886 15.73 -2.12 -27.77
C ALA A 886 16.32 -3.52 -27.58
N ASP A 887 17.65 -3.61 -27.47
CA ASP A 887 18.33 -4.90 -27.35
C ASP A 887 18.28 -5.49 -25.93
N TYR A 888 18.24 -4.62 -24.91
CA TYR A 888 18.30 -4.95 -23.48
C TYR A 888 19.33 -6.06 -23.16
N PRO A 889 20.63 -5.79 -23.34
CA PRO A 889 21.65 -6.80 -23.14
C PRO A 889 21.65 -7.30 -21.68
N LYS A 890 21.78 -8.62 -21.52
CA LYS A 890 21.92 -9.25 -20.20
C LYS A 890 23.23 -8.78 -19.56
N VAL A 891 23.14 -8.13 -18.40
CA VAL A 891 24.32 -7.70 -17.66
C VAL A 891 24.91 -8.90 -16.93
N SER A 892 26.20 -9.18 -17.15
CA SER A 892 26.91 -10.25 -16.44
C SER A 892 26.96 -9.95 -14.94
N PRO A 893 26.43 -10.84 -14.08
CA PRO A 893 26.51 -10.66 -12.64
C PRO A 893 27.94 -10.68 -12.12
N VAL A 894 28.17 -10.08 -10.95
CA VAL A 894 29.43 -10.26 -10.22
C VAL A 894 29.38 -11.60 -9.50
N GLU A 895 30.36 -12.46 -9.77
CA GLU A 895 30.50 -13.77 -9.15
C GLU A 895 31.52 -13.73 -8.01
N LEU A 896 31.23 -14.42 -6.92
CA LEU A 896 32.17 -14.68 -5.83
C LEU A 896 33.12 -15.81 -6.23
N ASP A 897 34.35 -15.78 -5.70
CA ASP A 897 35.35 -16.84 -5.81
C ASP A 897 35.00 -18.09 -4.97
N ARG A 898 34.07 -17.96 -4.02
CA ARG A 898 33.59 -19.01 -3.11
C ARG A 898 32.09 -19.24 -3.24
N ALA A 899 31.56 -20.23 -2.51
CA ALA A 899 30.12 -20.50 -2.49
C ALA A 899 29.39 -19.38 -1.74
N VAL A 900 28.16 -19.09 -2.18
CA VAL A 900 27.28 -18.11 -1.52
C VAL A 900 26.84 -18.66 -0.17
N THR A 901 26.92 -17.82 0.87
CA THR A 901 26.44 -18.10 2.23
C THR A 901 25.15 -17.35 2.53
N ALA A 902 24.47 -17.72 3.63
CA ALA A 902 23.30 -16.97 4.11
C ALA A 902 23.60 -15.49 4.34
N LYS A 903 24.81 -15.18 4.86
CA LYS A 903 25.26 -13.82 5.11
C LYS A 903 25.39 -12.98 3.83
N ASP A 904 25.90 -13.58 2.75
CA ASP A 904 25.98 -12.85 1.47
C ASP A 904 24.58 -12.50 0.93
N MET A 905 23.59 -13.37 1.18
CA MET A 905 22.21 -13.12 0.78
C MET A 905 21.53 -12.06 1.66
N SER A 906 21.77 -12.04 2.97
CA SER A 906 21.27 -10.98 3.86
C SER A 906 21.93 -9.64 3.56
N ASP A 907 23.24 -9.61 3.31
CA ASP A 907 23.98 -8.41 2.89
C ASP A 907 23.42 -7.84 1.57
N PHE A 908 23.13 -8.73 0.60
CA PHE A 908 22.47 -8.33 -0.64
C PHE A 908 21.06 -7.79 -0.39
N PHE A 909 20.28 -8.40 0.50
CA PHE A 909 18.93 -7.94 0.85
C PHE A 909 18.95 -6.50 1.40
N VAL A 910 19.87 -6.18 2.32
CA VAL A 910 20.04 -4.83 2.87
C VAL A 910 20.49 -3.84 1.80
N THR A 911 21.48 -4.22 0.99
CA THR A 911 21.97 -3.39 -0.12
C THR A 911 20.85 -3.09 -1.13
N PHE A 912 20.00 -4.07 -1.41
CA PHE A 912 18.85 -3.90 -2.29
C PHE A 912 17.83 -2.92 -1.69
N MET A 913 17.52 -3.03 -0.40
CA MET A 913 16.61 -2.08 0.27
C MET A 913 17.10 -0.62 0.18
N GLU A 914 18.40 -0.41 0.32
CA GLU A 914 19.02 0.92 0.24
C GLU A 914 19.06 1.49 -1.19
N THR A 915 19.24 0.63 -2.19
CA THR A 915 19.57 1.04 -3.57
C THR A 915 18.49 0.75 -4.61
N ASP A 916 17.32 0.22 -4.23
CA ASP A 916 16.20 0.03 -5.16
C ASP A 916 15.61 1.39 -5.59
N GLN A 917 16.06 1.85 -6.76
CA GLN A 917 15.71 3.16 -7.30
C GLN A 917 14.81 3.08 -8.55
N LEU A 918 14.21 1.92 -8.84
CA LEU A 918 13.34 1.74 -10.01
C LEU A 918 12.22 2.79 -10.07
N GLY A 919 11.54 3.05 -8.95
CA GLY A 919 10.49 4.07 -8.87
C GLY A 919 10.98 5.49 -9.18
N MET A 920 12.20 5.83 -8.74
CA MET A 920 12.84 7.12 -9.01
C MET A 920 13.20 7.24 -10.50
N ILE A 921 13.75 6.19 -11.10
CA ILE A 921 14.12 6.15 -12.53
C ILE A 921 12.87 6.33 -13.40
N CYS A 922 11.80 5.59 -13.12
CA CYS A 922 10.53 5.71 -13.84
C CYS A 922 9.93 7.13 -13.72
N SER A 923 10.02 7.73 -12.52
CA SER A 923 9.53 9.11 -12.30
C SER A 923 10.37 10.13 -13.06
N ARG A 924 11.71 10.00 -13.05
CA ARG A 924 12.61 10.87 -13.83
C ARG A 924 12.40 10.70 -15.33
N HIS A 925 12.19 9.48 -15.81
CA HIS A 925 11.86 9.23 -17.21
C HIS A 925 10.58 9.95 -17.61
N MET A 926 9.51 9.80 -16.82
CA MET A 926 8.22 10.46 -17.08
C MET A 926 8.33 12.00 -17.12
N GLN A 927 9.19 12.57 -16.28
CA GLN A 927 9.49 14.00 -16.32
C GLN A 927 10.29 14.38 -17.57
N LEU A 928 11.34 13.62 -17.90
CA LEU A 928 12.23 13.93 -19.01
C LEU A 928 11.53 13.78 -20.38
N VAL A 929 10.69 12.75 -20.58
CA VAL A 929 9.92 12.56 -21.83
C VAL A 929 8.92 13.68 -22.09
N ASP A 930 8.48 14.39 -21.05
CA ASP A 930 7.61 15.55 -21.19
C ASP A 930 8.42 16.82 -21.53
N GLN A 931 9.62 16.93 -20.97
CA GLN A 931 10.52 18.08 -21.17
C GLN A 931 11.23 18.05 -22.53
N GLU A 932 11.58 16.88 -23.04
CA GLU A 932 12.32 16.73 -24.29
C GLU A 932 11.39 16.82 -25.52
N PRO A 933 11.75 17.61 -26.56
CA PRO A 933 10.96 17.72 -27.78
C PRO A 933 10.71 16.38 -28.48
N ASP A 934 11.74 15.54 -28.54
CA ASP A 934 11.73 14.20 -29.15
C ASP A 934 11.08 13.12 -28.25
N GLY A 935 10.64 13.49 -27.05
CA GLY A 935 9.99 12.60 -26.09
C GLY A 935 10.82 11.36 -25.80
N THR A 936 10.18 10.19 -25.95
CA THR A 936 10.78 8.86 -25.73
C THR A 936 11.94 8.53 -26.68
N PHE A 937 12.07 9.22 -27.81
CA PHE A 937 13.20 9.04 -28.74
C PHE A 937 14.47 9.78 -28.31
N SER A 938 14.38 10.69 -27.33
CA SER A 938 15.54 11.43 -26.85
C SER A 938 16.60 10.48 -26.24
N VAL A 939 17.88 10.81 -26.44
CA VAL A 939 19.01 10.01 -25.94
C VAL A 939 18.94 9.83 -24.42
N GLY A 940 18.50 10.86 -23.70
CA GLY A 940 18.30 10.79 -22.25
C GLY A 940 17.20 9.79 -21.87
N CYS A 941 16.06 9.79 -22.56
CA CYS A 941 14.97 8.88 -22.26
C CYS A 941 15.32 7.43 -22.59
N ILE A 942 15.98 7.17 -23.73
CA ILE A 942 16.50 5.84 -24.09
C ILE A 942 17.47 5.33 -23.02
N LYS A 943 18.37 6.19 -22.52
CA LYS A 943 19.29 5.83 -21.44
C LYS A 943 18.53 5.45 -20.16
N LEU A 944 17.52 6.22 -19.77
CA LEU A 944 16.69 5.93 -18.60
C LEU A 944 15.87 4.63 -18.76
N ALA A 945 15.38 4.33 -19.97
CA ALA A 945 14.72 3.05 -20.26
C ALA A 945 15.68 1.86 -20.09
N GLY A 946 16.93 1.98 -20.57
CA GLY A 946 17.98 1.00 -20.32
C GLY A 946 18.29 0.83 -18.82
N MET A 947 18.43 1.94 -18.08
CA MET A 947 18.63 1.90 -16.63
C MET A 947 17.47 1.24 -15.88
N ALA A 948 16.22 1.48 -16.32
CA ALA A 948 15.05 0.84 -15.74
C ALA A 948 15.05 -0.68 -15.97
N SER A 949 15.41 -1.13 -17.18
CA SER A 949 15.57 -2.56 -17.47
C SER A 949 16.62 -3.22 -16.55
N THR A 950 17.78 -2.60 -16.37
CA THR A 950 18.80 -3.11 -15.43
C THR A 950 18.29 -3.10 -13.99
N ALA A 951 17.54 -2.07 -13.57
CA ALA A 951 16.94 -2.00 -12.24
C ALA A 951 15.86 -3.08 -12.00
N VAL A 952 15.14 -3.50 -13.04
CA VAL A 952 14.18 -4.63 -12.95
C VAL A 952 14.92 -5.93 -12.64
N ASP A 953 16.03 -6.19 -13.34
CA ASP A 953 16.86 -7.39 -13.15
C ASP A 953 17.87 -7.28 -11.99
N TYR A 954 17.93 -6.15 -11.28
CA TYR A 954 18.81 -5.97 -10.12
C TYR A 954 18.65 -7.08 -9.08
N SER A 955 17.41 -7.51 -8.84
CA SER A 955 17.07 -8.61 -7.93
C SER A 955 17.69 -9.97 -8.29
N LYS A 956 18.14 -10.16 -9.54
CA LYS A 956 18.77 -11.39 -10.03
C LYS A 956 20.28 -11.21 -10.29
N THR A 957 20.68 -10.01 -10.71
CA THR A 957 22.07 -9.70 -11.11
C THR A 957 22.92 -9.20 -9.96
N GLY A 958 22.30 -8.58 -8.94
CA GLY A 958 23.01 -7.96 -7.83
C GLY A 958 23.68 -6.64 -8.17
N ILE A 959 23.40 -6.05 -9.34
CA ILE A 959 24.03 -4.81 -9.81
C ILE A 959 23.09 -3.60 -9.59
N PRO A 960 23.39 -2.71 -8.63
CA PRO A 960 22.59 -1.51 -8.43
C PRO A 960 22.82 -0.48 -9.54
N ILE A 961 21.82 0.37 -9.77
CA ILE A 961 21.96 1.47 -10.73
C ILE A 961 22.71 2.65 -10.12
N ASN A 962 23.69 3.17 -10.86
CA ASN A 962 24.33 4.43 -10.51
C ASN A 962 23.49 5.63 -10.99
N ILE A 963 22.73 6.21 -10.07
CA ILE A 963 21.85 7.36 -10.35
C ILE A 963 22.57 8.62 -10.81
N ARG A 964 23.90 8.71 -10.59
CA ARG A 964 24.72 9.84 -11.04
C ARG A 964 24.91 9.85 -12.55
N GLU A 965 24.74 8.70 -13.19
CA GLU A 965 24.79 8.56 -14.65
C GLU A 965 23.46 8.90 -15.31
N ALA A 966 22.38 9.07 -14.53
CA ALA A 966 21.10 9.48 -15.05
C ALA A 966 21.22 10.84 -15.77
N PRO A 967 20.53 11.03 -16.91
CA PRO A 967 20.50 12.32 -17.60
C PRO A 967 20.05 13.46 -16.69
N ARG A 968 20.56 14.67 -16.98
CA ARG A 968 20.11 15.89 -16.32
C ARG A 968 18.72 16.29 -16.84
N TYR A 969 17.92 16.92 -15.99
CA TYR A 969 16.57 17.40 -16.29
C TYR A 969 16.28 18.69 -15.50
N ASP A 970 15.28 19.48 -15.91
CA ASP A 970 14.85 20.64 -15.10
C ASP A 970 14.07 20.13 -13.88
N PRO A 971 14.38 20.54 -12.64
CA PRO A 971 13.75 20.01 -11.43
C PRO A 971 12.25 20.26 -11.34
N ARG A 972 11.70 21.20 -12.12
CA ARG A 972 10.25 21.46 -12.19
C ARG A 972 9.55 20.32 -12.90
N ARG A 973 8.45 19.84 -12.33
CA ARG A 973 7.71 18.67 -12.80
C ARG A 973 6.52 19.10 -13.65
N PRO A 974 6.05 18.28 -14.61
CA PRO A 974 4.77 18.54 -15.24
C PRO A 974 3.63 18.39 -14.22
N ASP A 975 2.55 19.12 -14.43
CA ASP A 975 1.36 19.20 -13.56
C ASP A 975 0.68 17.85 -13.32
N PHE A 976 0.65 16.95 -14.30
CA PHE A 976 0.11 15.59 -14.12
C PHE A 976 0.92 14.69 -13.17
N MET A 977 2.10 15.15 -12.72
CA MET A 977 2.91 14.50 -11.68
C MET A 977 2.73 15.11 -10.29
N ALA A 978 1.79 16.05 -10.12
CA ALA A 978 1.42 16.56 -8.81
C ALA A 978 0.84 15.46 -7.90
N PRO A 979 1.07 15.53 -6.57
CA PRO A 979 0.46 14.60 -5.64
C PRO A 979 -1.05 14.70 -5.71
N SER A 980 -1.73 13.56 -5.54
CA SER A 980 -3.18 13.54 -5.42
C SER A 980 -3.60 14.11 -4.06
N PRO A 981 -4.68 14.93 -3.98
CA PRO A 981 -5.29 15.32 -2.71
C PRO A 981 -5.64 14.08 -1.87
N ARG A 982 -5.62 14.21 -0.55
CA ARG A 982 -6.09 13.15 0.36
C ARG A 982 -7.61 13.07 0.27
N VAL A 983 -8.14 11.85 0.22
CA VAL A 983 -9.59 11.63 0.31
C VAL A 983 -9.90 11.31 1.75
N VAL A 984 -10.80 12.07 2.35
CA VAL A 984 -11.28 11.86 3.72
C VAL A 984 -12.78 11.67 3.70
N VAL A 985 -13.30 10.88 4.64
CA VAL A 985 -14.75 10.80 4.88
C VAL A 985 -15.08 11.88 5.92
N SER A 986 -15.90 12.86 5.53
CA SER A 986 -16.38 13.90 6.44
C SER A 986 -17.28 13.32 7.53
N GLU A 987 -17.48 14.05 8.64
CA GLU A 987 -18.43 13.66 9.70
C GLU A 987 -19.87 13.43 9.19
N LYS A 988 -20.21 14.01 8.03
CA LYS A 988 -21.52 13.85 7.38
C LYS A 988 -21.61 12.60 6.48
N GLY A 989 -20.54 11.81 6.39
CA GLY A 989 -20.46 10.58 5.59
C GLY A 989 -20.15 10.78 4.10
N TYR A 990 -19.87 12.01 3.66
CA TYR A 990 -19.46 12.33 2.29
C TYR A 990 -17.94 12.32 2.15
N LEU A 991 -17.45 11.98 0.97
CA LEU A 991 -16.06 12.21 0.63
C LEU A 991 -15.74 13.70 0.54
N ASP A 992 -14.55 14.07 1.01
CA ASP A 992 -13.93 15.38 0.82
C ASP A 992 -12.48 15.20 0.36
N LEU A 993 -11.97 16.23 -0.30
CA LEU A 993 -10.62 16.28 -0.85
C LEU A 993 -9.80 17.29 -0.05
N GLU A 994 -8.91 16.79 0.80
CA GLU A 994 -7.94 17.63 1.50
C GLU A 994 -6.69 17.81 0.64
N GLU A 995 -6.41 19.05 0.27
CA GLU A 995 -5.15 19.39 -0.39
C GLU A 995 -3.97 19.15 0.57
N ASP A 996 -2.94 18.46 0.08
CA ASP A 996 -1.68 18.37 0.80
C ASP A 996 -0.92 19.68 0.57
N ASP A 997 -1.08 20.62 1.51
CA ASP A 997 -0.28 21.84 1.53
C ASP A 997 1.19 21.47 1.67
N ASN A 998 1.88 21.34 0.54
CA ASN A 998 3.33 21.14 0.45
C ASN A 998 4.10 22.45 0.73
N GLN A 999 3.44 23.46 1.29
CA GLN A 999 4.10 24.70 1.69
C GLN A 999 4.97 24.42 2.91
N ASP A 1000 6.21 24.92 2.90
CA ASP A 1000 7.07 24.86 4.07
C ASP A 1000 6.36 25.53 5.24
N ASP A 1001 6.26 24.82 6.37
CA ASP A 1001 5.69 25.37 7.59
C ASP A 1001 6.57 26.52 8.09
N GLU A 1002 5.99 27.72 8.24
CA GLU A 1002 6.73 28.87 8.75
C GLU A 1002 7.30 28.62 10.15
N ALA A 1003 6.68 27.72 10.93
CA ALA A 1003 7.18 27.36 12.25
C ALA A 1003 8.60 26.75 12.20
N PHE A 1004 8.99 26.09 11.10
CA PHE A 1004 10.26 25.38 10.97
C PHE A 1004 11.33 26.13 10.17
N GLU A 1005 11.09 27.40 9.85
CA GLU A 1005 12.03 28.25 9.11
C GLU A 1005 13.40 28.33 9.81
N GLY A 1006 14.49 28.08 9.07
CA GLY A 1006 15.86 28.15 9.58
C GLY A 1006 16.35 26.92 10.37
N ILE A 1007 15.49 25.93 10.63
CA ILE A 1007 15.81 24.69 11.36
C ILE A 1007 15.71 23.48 10.44
N ASP A 1008 14.69 23.46 9.58
CA ASP A 1008 14.68 22.51 8.49
C ASP A 1008 15.51 23.03 7.33
N THR A 1009 16.26 22.15 6.70
CA THR A 1009 17.02 22.46 5.50
C THR A 1009 16.04 22.56 4.35
N GLU A 1010 15.21 23.62 4.30
CA GLU A 1010 14.05 23.88 3.42
C GLU A 1010 13.86 22.81 2.33
N GLN A 1011 12.78 22.04 2.44
CA GLN A 1011 12.40 21.14 1.36
C GLN A 1011 11.76 22.01 0.29
N LYS A 1012 12.56 22.43 -0.70
CA LYS A 1012 12.04 23.20 -1.83
C LYS A 1012 10.79 22.49 -2.36
N PRO A 1013 9.58 23.07 -2.24
CA PRO A 1013 8.38 22.41 -2.68
C PRO A 1013 8.54 22.05 -4.15
N TRP A 1014 8.02 20.88 -4.53
CA TRP A 1014 7.99 20.50 -5.94
C TRP A 1014 7.25 21.58 -6.70
N ARG A 1015 7.95 22.20 -7.65
CA ARG A 1015 7.34 23.19 -8.54
C ARG A 1015 6.81 22.48 -9.76
N TYR A 1016 5.64 22.89 -10.21
CA TYR A 1016 4.94 22.29 -11.34
C TYR A 1016 4.83 23.26 -12.50
N TYR A 1017 4.81 22.75 -13.73
CA TYR A 1017 4.48 23.50 -14.93
C TYR A 1017 3.36 22.80 -15.70
N ARG A 1018 2.57 23.59 -16.43
CA ARG A 1018 1.53 23.07 -17.32
C ARG A 1018 2.15 22.29 -18.47
N SER A 1019 1.96 20.97 -18.53
CA SER A 1019 2.42 20.16 -19.66
C SER A 1019 1.53 20.37 -20.89
N ASP A 1020 2.14 20.51 -22.07
CA ASP A 1020 1.44 20.62 -23.36
C ASP A 1020 1.31 19.27 -24.08
N LYS A 1021 1.69 18.18 -23.41
CA LYS A 1021 1.62 16.80 -23.94
C LYS A 1021 0.32 16.12 -23.49
N ALA A 1022 0.00 14.98 -24.10
CA ALA A 1022 -1.26 14.26 -23.90
C ALA A 1022 -1.60 14.03 -22.43
N LEU A 1023 -0.62 13.63 -21.60
CA LEU A 1023 -0.83 13.42 -20.17
C LEU A 1023 -1.24 14.69 -19.42
N GLY A 1024 -0.67 15.85 -19.77
CA GLY A 1024 -1.09 17.14 -19.22
C GLY A 1024 -2.53 17.49 -19.58
N HIS A 1025 -2.92 17.24 -20.85
CA HIS A 1025 -4.29 17.46 -21.30
C HIS A 1025 -5.29 16.55 -20.57
N LEU A 1026 -4.99 15.25 -20.48
CA LEU A 1026 -5.81 14.26 -19.77
C LEU A 1026 -5.97 14.59 -18.29
N TYR A 1027 -4.89 15.01 -17.62
CA TYR A 1027 -4.92 15.35 -16.21
C TYR A 1027 -5.86 16.52 -15.92
N ARG A 1028 -5.81 17.57 -16.75
CA ARG A 1028 -6.62 18.79 -16.58
C ARG A 1028 -8.05 18.65 -17.09
N ALA A 1029 -8.33 17.68 -17.96
CA ALA A 1029 -9.69 17.40 -18.42
C ALA A 1029 -10.61 16.90 -17.28
N ILE A 1030 -10.03 16.40 -16.19
CA ILE A 1030 -10.77 15.91 -15.01
C ILE A 1030 -10.60 16.88 -13.83
N ASP A 1031 -11.68 17.60 -13.52
CA ASP A 1031 -11.83 18.34 -12.27
C ASP A 1031 -12.55 17.46 -11.24
N GLU A 1032 -11.80 16.95 -10.26
CA GLU A 1032 -12.34 16.08 -9.21
C GLU A 1032 -13.25 16.82 -8.24
N HIS A 1033 -12.91 18.08 -7.89
CA HIS A 1033 -13.72 18.87 -6.97
C HIS A 1033 -15.07 19.18 -7.62
N HIS A 1034 -15.06 19.57 -8.89
CA HIS A 1034 -16.29 19.81 -9.63
C HIS A 1034 -17.11 18.52 -9.82
N PHE A 1035 -16.46 17.40 -10.14
CA PHE A 1035 -17.13 16.10 -10.29
C PHE A 1035 -17.82 15.68 -8.99
N LEU A 1036 -17.08 15.73 -7.86
CA LEU A 1036 -17.58 15.38 -6.54
C LEU A 1036 -18.69 16.33 -6.08
N ALA A 1037 -18.50 17.65 -6.24
CA ALA A 1037 -19.51 18.64 -5.90
C ALA A 1037 -20.79 18.45 -6.71
N THR A 1038 -20.69 18.18 -8.01
CA THR A 1038 -21.85 17.93 -8.88
C THR A 1038 -22.62 16.70 -8.42
N MET A 1039 -21.93 15.60 -8.10
CA MET A 1039 -22.56 14.40 -7.55
C MET A 1039 -23.29 14.70 -6.23
N GLN A 1040 -22.61 15.35 -5.29
CA GLN A 1040 -23.17 15.65 -3.97
C GLN A 1040 -24.33 16.64 -4.04
N ASP A 1041 -24.28 17.64 -4.92
CA ASP A 1041 -25.36 18.61 -5.10
C ASP A 1041 -26.59 17.96 -5.76
N GLN A 1042 -26.40 17.03 -6.70
CA GLN A 1042 -27.50 16.21 -7.24
C GLN A 1042 -28.16 15.37 -6.14
N HIS A 1043 -27.37 14.75 -5.26
CA HIS A 1043 -27.89 14.01 -4.12
C HIS A 1043 -28.63 14.91 -3.12
N ARG A 1044 -28.10 16.10 -2.79
CA ARG A 1044 -28.75 17.08 -1.89
C ARG A 1044 -30.04 17.66 -2.45
N ALA A 1045 -30.17 17.75 -3.78
CA ALA A 1045 -31.38 18.24 -4.44
C ALA A 1045 -32.55 17.24 -4.38
N LEU A 1046 -32.28 15.97 -4.03
CA LEU A 1046 -33.35 14.99 -3.81
C LEU A 1046 -34.19 15.39 -2.58
N PRO A 1047 -35.53 15.33 -2.66
CA PRO A 1047 -36.41 15.71 -1.56
C PRO A 1047 -36.32 14.70 -0.40
N LEU A 1048 -35.30 14.85 0.44
CA LEU A 1048 -35.19 14.14 1.70
C LEU A 1048 -36.30 14.64 2.63
N ARG A 1049 -37.25 13.77 2.98
CA ARG A 1049 -38.30 14.09 3.97
C ARG A 1049 -37.64 14.32 5.33
N SER A 1050 -37.44 15.59 5.66
CA SER A 1050 -37.20 16.18 6.99
C SER A 1050 -36.66 15.26 8.10
N GLY A 1051 -35.39 15.47 8.48
CA GLY A 1051 -34.99 15.55 9.89
C GLY A 1051 -34.29 14.36 10.54
N ASP A 1052 -34.16 13.21 9.88
CA ASP A 1052 -33.40 12.05 10.39
C ASP A 1052 -32.43 11.56 9.29
N PRO A 1053 -31.21 11.08 9.60
CA PRO A 1053 -30.35 10.46 8.59
C PRO A 1053 -31.07 9.21 8.06
N SER A 1054 -31.79 9.36 6.94
CA SER A 1054 -32.78 8.39 6.49
C SER A 1054 -32.11 7.12 5.98
N SER A 1055 -31.92 6.13 6.86
CA SER A 1055 -31.73 4.76 6.41
C SER A 1055 -32.98 4.34 5.64
N MET A 1056 -32.81 3.74 4.47
CA MET A 1056 -33.91 3.17 3.69
C MET A 1056 -34.49 1.91 4.34
N LEU A 1057 -33.68 1.22 5.15
CA LEU A 1057 -33.99 -0.10 5.72
C LEU A 1057 -35.34 -0.17 6.46
N PRO A 1058 -35.77 0.83 7.27
CA PRO A 1058 -37.08 0.81 7.90
C PRO A 1058 -38.25 0.84 6.91
N THR A 1059 -38.10 1.52 5.77
CA THR A 1059 -39.12 1.58 4.71
C THR A 1059 -39.18 0.25 3.96
N LEU A 1060 -38.02 -0.30 3.61
CA LEU A 1060 -37.90 -1.63 3.01
C LEU A 1060 -38.51 -2.70 3.94
N PHE A 1061 -38.21 -2.66 5.23
CA PHE A 1061 -38.72 -3.62 6.18
C PHE A 1061 -40.26 -3.57 6.28
N LYS A 1062 -40.87 -2.38 6.25
CA LYS A 1062 -42.35 -2.26 6.17
C LYS A 1062 -42.92 -2.92 4.91
N TYR A 1063 -42.26 -2.76 3.77
CA TYR A 1063 -42.65 -3.43 2.52
C TYR A 1063 -42.59 -4.97 2.67
N ILE A 1064 -41.47 -5.48 3.19
CA ILE A 1064 -41.27 -6.91 3.44
C ILE A 1064 -42.30 -7.45 4.45
N GLN A 1065 -42.56 -6.75 5.55
CA GLN A 1065 -43.56 -7.16 6.55
C GLN A 1065 -44.97 -7.26 5.95
N LYS A 1066 -45.33 -6.33 5.06
CA LYS A 1066 -46.60 -6.39 4.33
C LYS A 1066 -46.67 -7.63 3.42
N CYS A 1067 -45.58 -7.93 2.72
CA CYS A 1067 -45.48 -9.14 1.88
C CYS A 1067 -45.56 -10.42 2.74
N ALA A 1068 -44.77 -10.50 3.81
CA ALA A 1068 -44.76 -11.61 4.75
C ALA A 1068 -46.16 -11.88 5.33
N SER A 1069 -46.87 -10.81 5.74
CA SER A 1069 -48.25 -10.92 6.23
C SER A 1069 -49.22 -11.40 5.14
N THR A 1070 -49.03 -10.97 3.89
CA THR A 1070 -49.85 -11.40 2.75
C THR A 1070 -49.65 -12.88 2.43
N TYR A 1071 -48.42 -13.38 2.60
CA TYR A 1071 -48.04 -14.76 2.30
C TYR A 1071 -48.07 -15.69 3.53
N GLY A 1072 -48.43 -15.20 4.71
CA GLY A 1072 -48.53 -16.00 5.94
C GLY A 1072 -47.18 -16.46 6.51
N VAL A 1073 -46.10 -15.73 6.26
CA VAL A 1073 -44.75 -16.07 6.73
C VAL A 1073 -44.55 -15.58 8.16
N ASN A 1074 -44.28 -16.50 9.09
CA ASN A 1074 -43.89 -16.16 10.47
C ASN A 1074 -42.37 -16.27 10.62
N HIS A 1075 -41.74 -15.22 11.15
CA HIS A 1075 -40.29 -15.13 11.32
C HIS A 1075 -39.83 -14.91 12.77
N THR A 1076 -40.75 -14.81 13.73
CA THR A 1076 -40.39 -14.43 15.11
C THR A 1076 -39.49 -15.46 15.80
N HIS A 1077 -39.62 -16.74 15.45
CA HIS A 1077 -38.78 -17.81 16.00
C HIS A 1077 -37.33 -17.72 15.55
N ALA A 1078 -37.06 -17.06 14.42
CA ALA A 1078 -35.71 -16.88 13.88
C ALA A 1078 -34.97 -15.65 14.45
N LEU A 1079 -35.63 -14.80 15.26
CA LEU A 1079 -35.01 -13.60 15.83
C LEU A 1079 -33.75 -13.86 16.67
N PRO A 1080 -33.68 -14.90 17.54
CA PRO A 1080 -32.45 -15.17 18.29
C PRO A 1080 -31.26 -15.51 17.38
N LEU A 1081 -31.48 -16.35 16.37
CA LEU A 1081 -30.45 -16.70 15.38
C LEU A 1081 -30.05 -15.48 14.54
N ALA A 1082 -31.00 -14.63 14.18
CA ALA A 1082 -30.73 -13.40 13.44
C ALA A 1082 -29.82 -12.42 14.20
N LYS A 1083 -29.97 -12.32 15.52
CA LYS A 1083 -29.06 -11.54 16.38
C LYS A 1083 -27.65 -12.14 16.37
N ASP A 1084 -27.55 -13.44 16.57
CA ASP A 1084 -26.26 -14.14 16.57
C ASP A 1084 -25.51 -14.01 15.21
N ILE A 1085 -26.24 -14.10 14.09
CA ILE A 1085 -25.67 -13.87 12.75
C ILE A 1085 -25.15 -12.43 12.61
N ARG A 1086 -25.89 -11.44 13.12
CA ARG A 1086 -25.45 -10.03 13.10
C ARG A 1086 -24.19 -9.85 13.94
N ASP A 1087 -24.19 -10.34 15.17
CA ASP A 1087 -23.06 -10.17 16.10
C ASP A 1087 -21.79 -10.80 15.50
N SER A 1088 -21.90 -11.99 14.91
CA SER A 1088 -20.81 -12.68 14.20
C SER A 1088 -20.29 -11.89 12.99
N TYR A 1089 -21.20 -11.26 12.21
CA TYR A 1089 -20.83 -10.43 11.07
C TYR A 1089 -20.13 -9.14 11.50
N ASP A 1090 -20.71 -8.42 12.47
CA ASP A 1090 -20.21 -7.15 12.98
C ASP A 1090 -18.82 -7.32 13.63
N GLU A 1091 -18.60 -8.40 14.41
CA GLU A 1091 -17.29 -8.74 14.97
C GLU A 1091 -16.26 -9.03 13.87
N SER A 1092 -16.63 -9.84 12.87
CA SER A 1092 -15.76 -10.17 11.74
C SER A 1092 -15.41 -8.94 10.89
N LEU A 1093 -16.34 -7.99 10.77
CA LEU A 1093 -16.14 -6.75 10.04
C LEU A 1093 -15.16 -5.83 10.77
N LEU A 1094 -15.29 -5.68 12.10
CA LEU A 1094 -14.33 -4.93 12.92
C LEU A 1094 -12.93 -5.51 12.78
N ASP A 1095 -12.82 -6.84 12.82
CA ASP A 1095 -11.53 -7.51 12.60
C ASP A 1095 -10.90 -7.14 11.26
N ILE A 1096 -11.69 -7.03 10.19
CA ILE A 1096 -11.19 -6.57 8.89
C ILE A 1096 -10.77 -5.10 8.96
N MET A 1097 -11.58 -4.23 9.59
CA MET A 1097 -11.30 -2.80 9.69
C MET A 1097 -9.98 -2.51 10.39
N TYR A 1098 -9.64 -3.26 11.45
CA TYR A 1098 -8.38 -3.10 12.17
C TYR A 1098 -7.21 -3.81 11.49
N ASN A 1099 -7.36 -5.07 11.05
CA ASN A 1099 -6.25 -5.87 10.54
C ASN A 1099 -5.74 -5.43 9.17
N TYR A 1100 -6.58 -4.77 8.37
CA TYR A 1100 -6.21 -4.30 7.04
C TYR A 1100 -5.95 -2.80 6.99
N CYS A 1101 -5.90 -2.12 8.14
CA CYS A 1101 -5.45 -0.74 8.18
C CYS A 1101 -3.92 -0.66 7.97
N PRO A 1102 -3.41 0.18 7.04
CA PRO A 1102 -1.97 0.31 6.80
C PRO A 1102 -1.18 0.87 7.99
N THR A 1103 -1.84 1.65 8.84
CA THR A 1103 -1.23 2.31 9.99
C THR A 1103 -1.63 1.54 11.26
N LEU A 1104 -0.63 1.09 12.01
CA LEU A 1104 -0.82 0.35 13.25
C LEU A 1104 -1.75 1.14 14.20
N HIS A 1105 -2.65 0.42 14.87
CA HIS A 1105 -3.55 0.96 15.90
C HIS A 1105 -4.60 1.99 15.44
N THR A 1106 -4.84 2.11 14.13
CA THR A 1106 -6.00 2.82 13.55
C THR A 1106 -6.95 1.81 12.90
N HIS A 1107 -8.07 2.25 12.32
CA HIS A 1107 -9.00 1.39 11.61
C HIS A 1107 -9.42 1.99 10.27
N LEU A 1108 -9.83 1.12 9.35
CA LEU A 1108 -10.58 1.50 8.17
C LEU A 1108 -12.00 1.95 8.56
N SER A 1109 -12.62 2.78 7.74
CA SER A 1109 -14.06 3.03 7.85
C SER A 1109 -14.87 1.83 7.36
N GLU A 1110 -16.11 1.70 7.86
CA GLU A 1110 -17.02 0.65 7.42
C GLU A 1110 -17.28 0.72 5.90
N GLN A 1111 -17.38 1.93 5.35
CA GLN A 1111 -17.55 2.15 3.91
C GLN A 1111 -16.34 1.71 3.09
N GLU A 1112 -15.10 1.86 3.58
CA GLU A 1112 -13.90 1.36 2.92
C GLU A 1112 -13.91 -0.16 2.79
N VAL A 1113 -14.27 -0.86 3.87
CA VAL A 1113 -14.36 -2.32 3.84
C VAL A 1113 -15.51 -2.78 2.95
N PHE A 1114 -16.69 -2.17 3.09
CA PHE A 1114 -17.87 -2.52 2.30
C PHE A 1114 -17.72 -2.23 0.81
N SER A 1115 -17.04 -1.15 0.44
CA SER A 1115 -16.72 -0.79 -0.96
C SER A 1115 -15.51 -1.56 -1.52
N GLY A 1116 -14.78 -2.30 -0.67
CA GLY A 1116 -13.60 -3.04 -1.10
C GLY A 1116 -12.39 -2.17 -1.42
N THR A 1117 -12.35 -0.90 -0.99
CA THR A 1117 -11.26 0.04 -1.31
C THR A 1117 -10.78 0.79 -0.08
N ILE A 1118 -9.47 0.72 0.16
CA ILE A 1118 -8.79 1.51 1.18
C ILE A 1118 -8.40 2.87 0.59
N LEU A 1119 -8.91 3.96 1.15
CA LEU A 1119 -8.74 5.32 0.63
C LEU A 1119 -7.33 5.89 0.89
N GLY A 1120 -6.61 5.36 1.88
CA GLY A 1120 -5.20 5.67 2.16
C GLY A 1120 -5.00 7.08 2.71
N GLY A 1121 -4.79 7.21 4.02
CA GLY A 1121 -4.64 8.51 4.69
C GLY A 1121 -3.26 9.18 4.55
N GLN A 1122 -2.25 8.50 4.00
CA GLN A 1122 -0.93 9.07 3.73
C GLN A 1122 -0.91 9.66 2.32
N GLY A 1123 -0.64 10.97 2.20
CA GLY A 1123 -0.73 11.81 0.99
C GLY A 1123 0.17 11.45 -0.20
N GLY A 1124 0.23 10.18 -0.58
CA GLY A 1124 0.87 9.68 -1.78
C GLY A 1124 -0.12 8.88 -2.63
N ALA A 1125 0.16 8.79 -3.94
CA ALA A 1125 -0.57 7.88 -4.82
C ALA A 1125 -0.61 6.48 -4.20
N GLN A 1126 -1.80 5.87 -4.10
CA GLN A 1126 -1.99 4.55 -3.47
C GLN A 1126 -0.82 3.61 -3.82
N GLY A 1127 0.03 3.32 -2.84
CA GLY A 1127 1.24 2.53 -3.08
C GLY A 1127 0.88 1.12 -3.58
N LYS A 1128 1.85 0.40 -4.13
CA LYS A 1128 1.64 -1.02 -4.48
C LYS A 1128 1.17 -1.84 -3.26
N SER A 1129 1.74 -1.56 -2.09
CA SER A 1129 1.38 -2.21 -0.82
C SER A 1129 -0.10 -2.02 -0.45
N LEU A 1130 -0.64 -0.81 -0.61
CA LEU A 1130 -2.04 -0.50 -0.27
C LEU A 1130 -3.04 -1.26 -1.15
N ARG A 1131 -2.69 -1.47 -2.43
CA ARG A 1131 -3.53 -2.22 -3.37
C ARG A 1131 -3.54 -3.72 -3.07
N GLU A 1132 -2.39 -4.29 -2.73
CA GLU A 1132 -2.33 -5.69 -2.26
C GLU A 1132 -3.14 -5.85 -0.97
N LEU A 1133 -3.01 -4.93 -0.03
CA LEU A 1133 -3.80 -4.93 1.21
C LEU A 1133 -5.30 -4.82 0.93
N SER A 1134 -5.72 -3.92 0.03
CA SER A 1134 -7.13 -3.78 -0.40
C SER A 1134 -7.64 -5.06 -1.10
N LYS A 1135 -6.78 -5.77 -1.83
CA LYS A 1135 -7.14 -7.04 -2.47
C LYS A 1135 -7.39 -8.13 -1.42
N THR A 1136 -6.45 -8.34 -0.49
CA THR A 1136 -6.61 -9.35 0.56
C THR A 1136 -7.78 -9.02 1.49
N MET A 1137 -7.98 -7.73 1.81
CA MET A 1137 -9.14 -7.27 2.57
C MET A 1137 -10.45 -7.63 1.87
N ARG A 1138 -10.56 -7.39 0.55
CA ARG A 1138 -11.76 -7.76 -0.24
C ARG A 1138 -12.04 -9.26 -0.19
N GLU A 1139 -11.03 -10.09 -0.41
CA GLU A 1139 -11.15 -11.56 -0.34
C GLU A 1139 -11.65 -12.01 1.04
N ARG A 1140 -11.22 -11.32 2.11
CA ARG A 1140 -11.67 -11.62 3.47
C ARG A 1140 -13.09 -11.17 3.75
N PHE A 1141 -13.45 -9.97 3.30
CA PHE A 1141 -14.80 -9.45 3.42
C PHE A 1141 -15.82 -10.28 2.63
N GLU A 1142 -15.41 -10.81 1.47
CA GLU A 1142 -16.20 -11.75 0.68
C GLU A 1142 -16.53 -13.01 1.47
N ALA A 1143 -15.54 -13.65 2.10
CA ALA A 1143 -15.76 -14.84 2.92
C ALA A 1143 -16.71 -14.59 4.12
N VAL A 1144 -16.57 -13.43 4.78
CA VAL A 1144 -17.45 -13.03 5.90
C VAL A 1144 -18.89 -12.87 5.42
N THR A 1145 -19.08 -12.17 4.30
CA THR A 1145 -20.41 -11.93 3.72
C THR A 1145 -21.05 -13.23 3.24
N GLU A 1146 -20.31 -14.10 2.54
CA GLU A 1146 -20.80 -15.40 2.06
C GLU A 1146 -21.30 -16.30 3.19
N TYR A 1147 -20.60 -16.34 4.31
CA TYR A 1147 -21.03 -17.12 5.48
C TYR A 1147 -22.27 -16.56 6.15
N ALA A 1148 -22.35 -15.24 6.34
CA ALA A 1148 -23.56 -14.62 6.88
C ALA A 1148 -24.76 -14.97 5.99
N VAL A 1149 -24.60 -14.84 4.66
CA VAL A 1149 -25.64 -15.23 3.68
C VAL A 1149 -26.00 -16.72 3.78
N LEU A 1150 -25.02 -17.60 3.97
CA LEU A 1150 -25.25 -19.04 4.14
C LEU A 1150 -26.06 -19.33 5.41
N ARG A 1151 -25.70 -18.74 6.55
CA ARG A 1151 -26.45 -18.89 7.82
C ARG A 1151 -27.87 -18.33 7.71
N ILE A 1152 -28.05 -17.19 7.04
CA ILE A 1152 -29.38 -16.63 6.79
C ILE A 1152 -30.22 -17.63 5.98
N THR A 1153 -29.67 -18.19 4.90
CA THR A 1153 -30.44 -19.03 3.96
C THR A 1153 -30.60 -20.48 4.40
N ARG A 1154 -29.64 -21.10 5.12
CA ARG A 1154 -29.70 -22.52 5.56
C ARG A 1154 -29.45 -22.81 7.05
N GLY A 1155 -29.24 -21.80 7.88
CA GLY A 1155 -29.04 -21.96 9.33
C GLY A 1155 -27.70 -22.62 9.67
N ASP A 1156 -27.51 -22.92 10.95
CA ASP A 1156 -26.21 -23.38 11.47
C ASP A 1156 -25.91 -24.86 11.15
N GLN A 1157 -26.92 -25.64 10.75
CA GLN A 1157 -26.72 -27.05 10.39
C GLN A 1157 -25.98 -27.22 9.06
N ALA A 1158 -26.13 -26.26 8.12
CA ALA A 1158 -25.42 -26.28 6.85
C ALA A 1158 -23.95 -25.85 7.00
N THR A 1159 -23.65 -24.92 7.90
CA THR A 1159 -22.27 -24.49 8.19
C THR A 1159 -21.46 -25.57 8.90
N ALA A 1160 -22.09 -26.36 9.78
CA ALA A 1160 -21.46 -27.48 10.48
C ALA A 1160 -21.02 -28.64 9.56
N GLN A 1161 -21.65 -28.78 8.39
CA GLN A 1161 -21.29 -29.81 7.39
C GLN A 1161 -20.24 -29.35 6.37
N GLY A 1162 -19.70 -28.14 6.52
CA GLY A 1162 -18.69 -27.60 5.60
C GLY A 1162 -19.25 -27.20 4.24
N VAL A 1163 -20.57 -27.12 4.09
CA VAL A 1163 -21.24 -26.77 2.83
C VAL A 1163 -20.91 -25.32 2.50
N THR A 1164 -20.15 -25.08 1.44
CA THR A 1164 -19.89 -23.73 0.95
C THR A 1164 -21.07 -23.23 0.10
N MET A 1165 -21.21 -21.91 -0.07
CA MET A 1165 -22.11 -21.33 -1.10
C MET A 1165 -21.81 -21.94 -2.49
N ILE A 1166 -20.60 -22.43 -2.71
CA ILE A 1166 -20.18 -23.08 -3.94
C ILE A 1166 -20.74 -24.52 -4.05
N GLU A 1167 -21.08 -25.20 -2.95
CA GLU A 1167 -21.71 -26.54 -2.96
C GLU A 1167 -23.25 -26.50 -3.02
N GLU A 1168 -23.83 -25.29 -3.18
CA GLU A 1168 -25.27 -24.96 -3.21
C GLU A 1168 -26.16 -25.85 -4.09
N GLU A 1169 -25.63 -26.37 -5.21
CA GLU A 1169 -26.40 -27.05 -6.28
C GLU A 1169 -26.45 -28.58 -6.15
N GLN A 1170 -25.68 -29.18 -5.25
CA GLN A 1170 -25.59 -30.65 -5.10
C GLN A 1170 -26.15 -31.17 -3.77
N TYR A 1171 -26.63 -30.28 -2.90
CA TYR A 1171 -27.19 -30.66 -1.62
C TYR A 1171 -28.67 -31.05 -1.77
N GLU A 1172 -28.96 -32.36 -1.81
CA GLU A 1172 -30.30 -32.98 -1.84
C GLU A 1172 -31.09 -32.82 -0.52
N GLY A 1173 -30.67 -31.94 0.39
CA GLY A 1173 -31.46 -31.55 1.57
C GLY A 1173 -32.58 -30.59 1.16
N TYR A 1174 -33.67 -31.14 0.63
CA TYR A 1174 -34.77 -30.43 -0.04
C TYR A 1174 -35.69 -29.61 0.89
N ASP A 1175 -35.51 -29.60 2.22
CA ASP A 1175 -36.58 -29.13 3.13
C ASP A 1175 -36.31 -27.78 3.83
N ASP A 1176 -35.09 -27.54 4.36
CA ASP A 1176 -34.86 -26.41 5.27
C ASP A 1176 -34.82 -25.03 4.57
N ARG A 1177 -34.06 -24.88 3.48
CA ARG A 1177 -33.94 -23.59 2.78
C ARG A 1177 -35.27 -23.15 2.15
N GLU A 1178 -36.12 -24.09 1.75
CA GLU A 1178 -37.44 -23.81 1.16
C GLU A 1178 -38.42 -23.24 2.19
N ILE A 1179 -38.38 -23.76 3.43
CA ILE A 1179 -39.32 -23.37 4.49
C ILE A 1179 -38.79 -22.19 5.31
N GLU A 1180 -37.53 -22.26 5.74
CA GLU A 1180 -36.98 -21.41 6.80
C GLU A 1180 -36.07 -20.29 6.27
N GLY A 1181 -35.66 -20.33 5.01
CA GLY A 1181 -34.77 -19.32 4.41
C GLY A 1181 -35.37 -17.91 4.38
N LEU A 1182 -36.64 -17.78 4.00
CA LEU A 1182 -37.34 -16.48 3.99
C LEU A 1182 -37.64 -15.96 5.42
N PRO A 1183 -38.20 -16.76 6.35
CA PRO A 1183 -38.33 -16.38 7.77
C PRO A 1183 -37.03 -15.84 8.37
N ARG A 1184 -35.91 -16.56 8.21
CA ARG A 1184 -34.60 -16.13 8.72
C ARG A 1184 -34.13 -14.81 8.10
N ALA A 1185 -34.31 -14.64 6.80
CA ALA A 1185 -33.93 -13.40 6.12
C ALA A 1185 -34.77 -12.19 6.59
N ILE A 1186 -36.08 -12.37 6.83
CA ILE A 1186 -36.94 -11.32 7.40
C ILE A 1186 -36.52 -10.98 8.83
N ALA A 1187 -36.21 -11.99 9.66
CA ALA A 1187 -35.73 -11.79 11.03
C ALA A 1187 -34.41 -11.02 11.08
N CYS A 1188 -33.46 -11.32 10.18
CA CYS A 1188 -32.19 -10.58 10.08
C CYS A 1188 -32.41 -9.12 9.71
N LEU A 1189 -33.30 -8.83 8.75
CA LEU A 1189 -33.65 -7.47 8.40
C LEU A 1189 -34.36 -6.74 9.56
N GLU A 1190 -35.23 -7.44 10.30
CA GLU A 1190 -35.88 -6.87 11.49
C GLU A 1190 -34.87 -6.46 12.56
N VAL A 1191 -33.95 -7.35 12.92
CA VAL A 1191 -32.90 -7.10 13.92
C VAL A 1191 -32.06 -5.89 13.50
N ALA A 1192 -31.64 -5.84 12.23
CA ALA A 1192 -30.84 -4.73 11.70
C ALA A 1192 -31.56 -3.37 11.76
N VAL A 1193 -32.91 -3.36 11.66
CA VAL A 1193 -33.72 -2.13 11.69
C VAL A 1193 -34.12 -1.71 13.09
N ARG A 1194 -34.44 -2.66 13.98
CA ARG A 1194 -35.02 -2.37 15.30
C ARG A 1194 -33.98 -2.24 16.41
N GLU A 1195 -32.81 -2.86 16.23
CA GLU A 1195 -31.75 -2.89 17.25
C GLU A 1195 -30.56 -2.07 16.78
N ARG A 1196 -29.96 -1.33 17.72
CA ARG A 1196 -28.72 -0.57 17.45
C ARG A 1196 -27.61 -1.49 17.00
N GLY A 1197 -26.76 -0.98 16.12
CA GLY A 1197 -25.54 -1.66 15.66
C GLY A 1197 -24.56 -1.91 16.78
N TRP A 1198 -23.63 -2.83 16.52
CA TRP A 1198 -22.47 -2.98 17.36
C TRP A 1198 -21.75 -1.63 17.48
N LEU A 1199 -21.51 -1.19 18.71
CA LEU A 1199 -20.87 0.09 19.01
C LEU A 1199 -19.40 -0.14 19.35
N ASP A 1200 -18.51 0.11 18.40
CA ASP A 1200 -17.07 0.16 18.65
C ASP A 1200 -16.65 1.53 19.16
N ARG A 1201 -15.67 1.57 20.07
CA ARG A 1201 -15.22 2.82 20.70
C ARG A 1201 -14.55 3.79 19.73
N ARG A 1202 -13.88 3.28 18.70
CA ARG A 1202 -13.14 4.09 17.72
C ARG A 1202 -13.92 4.20 16.40
N ALA A 1203 -14.49 3.09 15.95
CA ALA A 1203 -15.21 3.01 14.67
C ALA A 1203 -16.69 3.41 14.74
N GLY A 1204 -17.28 3.52 15.93
CA GLY A 1204 -18.69 3.89 16.10
C GLY A 1204 -19.67 2.75 15.85
N GLU A 1205 -20.92 3.07 15.53
CA GLU A 1205 -21.99 2.11 15.28
C GLU A 1205 -21.92 1.53 13.86
N LEU A 1206 -21.84 0.20 13.73
CA LEU A 1206 -21.82 -0.51 12.44
C LEU A 1206 -23.22 -0.68 11.84
N ARG A 1207 -23.33 -0.55 10.52
CA ARG A 1207 -24.63 -0.51 9.79
C ARG A 1207 -24.73 -1.42 8.57
N SER A 1208 -23.61 -1.93 8.06
CA SER A 1208 -23.51 -2.68 6.80
C SER A 1208 -24.30 -4.00 6.80
N PHE A 1209 -24.45 -4.66 7.95
CA PHE A 1209 -25.23 -5.90 8.07
C PHE A 1209 -26.66 -5.74 7.55
N GLY A 1210 -27.29 -4.58 7.79
CA GLY A 1210 -28.65 -4.32 7.33
C GLY A 1210 -28.81 -4.40 5.81
N TYR A 1211 -27.81 -3.98 5.05
CA TYR A 1211 -27.83 -4.04 3.58
C TYR A 1211 -27.55 -5.45 3.07
N VAL A 1212 -26.70 -6.23 3.75
CA VAL A 1212 -26.52 -7.66 3.47
C VAL A 1212 -27.84 -8.41 3.71
N ALA A 1213 -28.46 -8.21 4.86
CA ALA A 1213 -29.76 -8.81 5.21
C ALA A 1213 -30.87 -8.41 4.23
N ALA A 1214 -30.92 -7.13 3.82
CA ALA A 1214 -31.86 -6.63 2.82
C ALA A 1214 -31.73 -7.36 1.47
N GLY A 1215 -30.49 -7.50 0.96
CA GLY A 1215 -30.25 -8.19 -0.31
C GLY A 1215 -30.62 -9.67 -0.27
N VAL A 1216 -30.34 -10.36 0.84
CA VAL A 1216 -30.76 -11.76 1.01
C VAL A 1216 -32.28 -11.86 1.12
N CYS A 1217 -32.92 -10.98 1.89
CA CYS A 1217 -34.37 -10.99 2.10
C CYS A 1217 -35.15 -10.79 0.79
N LEU A 1218 -34.75 -9.83 -0.05
CA LEU A 1218 -35.38 -9.61 -1.36
C LEU A 1218 -35.21 -10.82 -2.29
N ARG A 1219 -34.03 -11.43 -2.30
CA ARG A 1219 -33.76 -12.63 -3.10
C ARG A 1219 -34.58 -13.83 -2.66
N GLU A 1220 -34.64 -14.10 -1.35
CA GLU A 1220 -35.44 -15.21 -0.82
C GLU A 1220 -36.95 -14.95 -0.96
N LEU A 1221 -37.39 -13.68 -0.89
CA LEU A 1221 -38.79 -13.33 -1.17
C LEU A 1221 -39.14 -13.62 -2.63
N ARG A 1222 -38.30 -13.18 -3.59
CA ARG A 1222 -38.51 -13.47 -5.01
C ARG A 1222 -38.50 -14.98 -5.27
N ARG A 1223 -37.57 -15.72 -4.68
CA ARG A 1223 -37.53 -17.18 -4.74
C ARG A 1223 -38.82 -17.80 -4.23
N TYR A 1224 -39.28 -17.42 -3.04
CA TYR A 1224 -40.52 -17.92 -2.43
C TYR A 1224 -41.76 -17.63 -3.29
N MET A 1225 -41.82 -16.44 -3.91
CA MET A 1225 -42.89 -16.09 -4.84
C MET A 1225 -42.89 -16.96 -6.10
N ILE A 1226 -41.72 -17.30 -6.64
CA ILE A 1226 -41.57 -18.18 -7.79
C ILE A 1226 -41.93 -19.62 -7.44
N THR A 1227 -41.33 -20.17 -6.37
CA THR A 1227 -41.49 -21.59 -6.00
C THR A 1227 -42.88 -21.92 -5.47
N THR A 1228 -43.49 -21.02 -4.70
CA THR A 1228 -44.77 -21.28 -4.02
C THR A 1228 -45.98 -20.78 -4.80
N PHE A 1229 -45.83 -19.66 -5.54
CA PHE A 1229 -46.96 -18.99 -6.20
C PHE A 1229 -46.81 -18.79 -7.72
N GLY A 1230 -45.69 -19.22 -8.33
CA GLY A 1230 -45.45 -19.10 -9.77
C GLY A 1230 -45.40 -17.66 -10.30
N ARG A 1231 -45.08 -16.68 -9.45
CA ARG A 1231 -44.98 -15.26 -9.84
C ARG A 1231 -43.53 -14.86 -10.06
N ASN A 1232 -43.24 -14.23 -11.22
CA ASN A 1232 -41.87 -13.87 -11.63
C ASN A 1232 -41.44 -12.43 -11.29
N THR A 1233 -42.33 -11.57 -10.77
CA THR A 1233 -42.04 -10.16 -10.47
C THR A 1233 -42.31 -9.84 -9.00
N LEU A 1234 -41.37 -9.13 -8.36
CA LEU A 1234 -41.44 -8.64 -6.97
C LEU A 1234 -42.54 -7.60 -6.76
#